data_AF-T0SSC5-F1
#
_entry.id   AF-T0SSC5-F1
#
_cell.length_a   1.000
_cell.length_b   1.000
_cell.length_c   1.000
_cell.angle_alpha   90.00
_cell.angle_beta   90.00
_cell.angle_gamma   90.00
#
_symmetry.space_group_name_H-M   'P 1'
#
loop_
_entity.id
_entity.type
_entity.pdbx_description
1 polymer ?
#
loop_
_entity_poly.entity_id
_entity_poly.type
_entity_poly.pdbx_seq_one_letter_code
_entity_poly.pdbx_strand_id
1 'polypeptide(L)'
;MVRWRNTYLKTSIALLTVVLLNSCVEPKNRASSSSAVSNSKSSVSAGYGRVLLNNPIVLSGNASLSQDYDLGKLLSKQVPITNRTTLSKDCTWQTNCLTVTEDENIEAFTNSDTRWAYPVLSTEFLQINVFYHLNKIMNTFFGNLSALLNSGFVTPYLDPTDPNSPYPSSLPESLFSRSAAVRQGVGLTAYADCGVKDNAYYDSGLFVLCFGYDSIYSDRVKFAQDASIIYHEYGHTLVDIMMNMRNAAAHYDSNPTETFNNRSSLGYSSYDEGGALNEGIADFFSYYITGRTHFGEWAAGRFNEASRPMKEDDSLHAAGLSPDETGRLSYPDYLTYNPNSPTSKFEDIHYAGQIISHYLTALSEDLVDKCSMTKAESLRAVAHVLNETLSELGDLTATGNESLNGTTNYTINMNPSLAKEWLQSVNPITFRKLAQYMAKYLKNIFVVNSNSACASGNYTTDDVESLLDQYGLLLFRSYNDNGNGTSPPWATGITKVNALNRKKSELLSKSLLQLESRNDYSKYTIFDDQQTIIDIIEGMSSSNQIDANTISTLTPANFGYNNGNGKISPGEVVGVFVNLYNNSNSTMGGVRVLANDWAYMQDSKPCSNLSDTFPSTTQGGVTCTDVTSTNFSDGGRMMPVCMLEYNDGSSTKILSQTDWFDKMKTENGLLAKDCLDSTDTSTCMFRAIKGADFQNLSKIDPKSNWLESTKDSNGNPRFTRGNLIYFEVNKNIPYGTKVICKLRTTFTNCDDCHHDQSITDASLTGDDYADWKYATEAPFNIINLIFEISE
;
A
#
# COMPACT_ATOMS: atom_id res chain seq x y z
N MET A 1 -52.99 -75.13 9.90
CA MET A 1 -53.30 -75.83 11.17
C MET A 1 -52.02 -75.79 12.02
N VAL A 2 -52.08 -75.29 13.26
CA VAL A 2 -51.00 -75.30 14.31
C VAL A 2 -49.80 -74.34 14.07
N ARG A 3 -49.71 -73.18 14.77
CA ARG A 3 -48.82 -72.83 15.94
C ARG A 3 -47.36 -73.29 15.79
N TRP A 4 -46.31 -72.47 15.97
CA TRP A 4 -45.77 -71.87 17.22
C TRP A 4 -44.74 -70.75 16.86
N ARG A 5 -44.85 -69.50 17.35
CA ARG A 5 -44.15 -68.86 18.50
C ARG A 5 -42.61 -69.03 18.62
N ASN A 6 -41.87 -67.93 18.40
CA ASN A 6 -41.03 -67.20 19.38
C ASN A 6 -40.46 -65.93 18.72
N THR A 7 -40.95 -64.72 19.01
CA THR A 7 -40.50 -63.78 20.07
C THR A 7 -39.00 -63.50 20.04
N TYR A 8 -38.58 -62.28 19.64
CA TYR A 8 -37.82 -61.34 20.47
C TYR A 8 -37.81 -59.93 19.85
N LEU A 9 -38.00 -58.97 20.75
CA LEU A 9 -38.10 -57.52 20.61
C LEU A 9 -37.16 -56.86 19.58
N LYS A 10 -37.75 -55.99 18.76
CA LYS A 10 -37.07 -54.83 18.17
C LYS A 10 -36.96 -53.74 19.24
N THR A 11 -35.77 -53.52 19.76
CA THR A 11 -35.40 -52.27 20.44
C THR A 11 -34.39 -51.55 19.57
N SER A 12 -34.84 -50.45 18.98
CA SER A 12 -34.01 -49.44 18.35
C SER A 12 -33.08 -48.84 19.41
N ILE A 13 -31.78 -49.09 19.29
CA ILE A 13 -30.75 -48.29 19.97
C ILE A 13 -30.14 -47.42 18.88
N ALA A 14 -30.62 -46.18 18.82
CA ALA A 14 -29.91 -45.10 18.15
C ALA A 14 -28.68 -44.79 19.02
N LEU A 15 -27.50 -45.23 18.58
CA LEU A 15 -26.23 -44.71 19.10
C LEU A 15 -26.10 -43.27 18.58
N LEU A 16 -26.53 -42.32 19.41
CA LEU A 16 -26.26 -40.91 19.24
C LEU A 16 -24.82 -40.64 19.72
N THR A 17 -23.83 -40.88 18.86
CA THR A 17 -22.47 -40.36 19.06
C THR A 17 -22.49 -38.88 18.74
N VAL A 18 -22.74 -38.06 19.76
CA VAL A 18 -22.53 -36.62 19.74
C VAL A 18 -21.03 -36.37 19.58
N VAL A 19 -20.58 -36.21 18.34
CA VAL A 19 -19.28 -35.61 18.02
C VAL A 19 -19.45 -34.10 18.23
N LEU A 20 -18.87 -33.60 19.32
CA LEU A 20 -18.76 -32.18 19.62
C LEU A 20 -17.84 -31.52 18.59
N LEU A 21 -18.42 -30.94 17.55
CA LEU A 21 -17.76 -29.95 16.68
C LEU A 21 -17.54 -28.68 17.50
N ASN A 22 -16.31 -28.46 17.98
CA ASN A 22 -15.88 -27.13 18.43
C ASN A 22 -15.58 -26.29 17.18
N SER A 23 -16.60 -25.62 16.66
CA SER A 23 -16.40 -24.50 15.74
C SER A 23 -15.90 -23.30 16.54
N CYS A 24 -14.67 -22.85 16.31
CA CYS A 24 -14.22 -21.52 16.73
C CYS A 24 -14.82 -20.46 15.78
N VAL A 25 -16.14 -20.32 15.82
CA VAL A 25 -16.82 -19.06 15.53
C VAL A 25 -17.13 -18.51 16.91
N GLU A 26 -16.74 -17.26 17.22
CA GLU A 26 -17.19 -16.64 18.47
C GLU A 26 -18.72 -16.83 18.55
N PRO A 27 -19.24 -17.41 19.66
CA PRO A 27 -20.67 -17.65 19.75
C PRO A 27 -21.39 -16.33 19.48
N LYS A 28 -22.42 -16.37 18.62
CA LYS A 28 -23.42 -15.31 18.51
C LYS A 28 -24.07 -15.17 19.90
N ASN A 29 -23.41 -14.45 20.80
CA ASN A 29 -23.94 -14.07 22.10
C ASN A 29 -25.00 -13.00 21.82
N ARG A 30 -26.17 -13.42 21.34
CA ARG A 30 -27.36 -12.59 21.39
C ARG A 30 -27.58 -12.25 22.86
N ALA A 31 -27.34 -11.00 23.23
CA ALA A 31 -27.67 -10.49 24.54
C ALA A 31 -29.20 -10.48 24.68
N SER A 32 -29.77 -11.52 25.30
CA SER A 32 -31.16 -11.50 25.76
C SER A 32 -31.28 -10.49 26.90
N SER A 33 -31.87 -9.33 26.64
CA SER A 33 -32.39 -8.32 27.59
C SER A 33 -31.86 -8.40 29.05
N SER A 34 -30.54 -8.43 29.26
CA SER A 34 -29.96 -8.54 30.59
C SER A 34 -29.74 -7.15 31.18
N SER A 35 -30.00 -7.02 32.49
CA SER A 35 -29.56 -5.88 33.29
C SER A 35 -28.07 -5.58 33.04
N ALA A 36 -27.70 -4.30 32.94
CA ALA A 36 -26.32 -3.88 32.73
C ALA A 36 -25.37 -4.55 33.74
N VAL A 37 -24.22 -5.03 33.27
CA VAL A 37 -23.23 -5.64 34.15
C VAL A 37 -22.52 -4.53 34.93
N SER A 38 -22.46 -4.64 36.25
CA SER A 38 -21.72 -3.66 37.08
C SER A 38 -20.27 -3.58 36.60
N ASN A 39 -19.81 -2.42 36.13
CA ASN A 39 -18.44 -2.21 35.64
C ASN A 39 -17.65 -1.25 36.54
N SER A 40 -17.33 -1.73 37.74
CA SER A 40 -16.53 -1.00 38.75
C SER A 40 -15.36 -1.85 39.22
N LYS A 41 -14.30 -1.23 39.75
CA LYS A 41 -13.12 -1.96 40.26
C LYS A 41 -13.45 -3.10 41.23
N SER A 42 -14.43 -2.90 42.11
CA SER A 42 -14.83 -3.93 43.08
C SER A 42 -15.47 -5.16 42.45
N SER A 43 -15.89 -5.07 41.19
CA SER A 43 -16.61 -6.12 40.47
C SER A 43 -15.72 -7.05 39.61
N VAL A 44 -14.40 -6.86 39.64
CA VAL A 44 -13.41 -7.70 38.93
C VAL A 44 -12.22 -8.04 39.82
N SER A 45 -11.51 -9.12 39.48
CA SER A 45 -10.25 -9.51 40.13
C SER A 45 -9.09 -8.61 39.70
N ALA A 46 -8.02 -8.57 40.50
CA ALA A 46 -6.75 -7.96 40.10
C ALA A 46 -6.20 -8.65 38.83
N GLY A 47 -5.74 -7.87 37.86
CA GLY A 47 -5.34 -8.33 36.52
C GLY A 47 -6.47 -8.37 35.49
N TYR A 48 -7.72 -8.19 35.91
CA TYR A 48 -8.91 -8.38 35.06
C TYR A 48 -9.72 -7.11 34.87
N GLY A 49 -10.48 -7.07 33.78
CA GLY A 49 -11.38 -5.98 33.40
C GLY A 49 -12.57 -6.47 32.59
N ARG A 50 -13.37 -5.55 32.04
CA ARG A 50 -14.43 -5.87 31.06
C ARG A 50 -14.27 -4.97 29.85
N VAL A 51 -14.62 -5.50 28.68
CA VAL A 51 -14.42 -4.86 27.38
C VAL A 51 -15.64 -5.11 26.49
N LEU A 52 -15.71 -4.41 25.36
CA LEU A 52 -16.63 -4.74 24.27
C LEU A 52 -15.96 -5.77 23.36
N LEU A 53 -16.29 -7.07 23.49
CA LEU A 53 -15.62 -8.12 22.71
C LEU A 53 -15.79 -7.98 21.19
N ASN A 54 -16.81 -7.24 20.76
CA ASN A 54 -17.09 -6.90 19.38
C ASN A 54 -17.68 -5.49 19.30
N ASN A 55 -17.94 -4.97 18.10
CA ASN A 55 -18.55 -3.64 18.01
C ASN A 55 -20.00 -3.62 18.54
N PRO A 56 -20.49 -2.46 19.00
CA PRO A 56 -21.84 -2.34 19.57
C PRO A 56 -23.00 -2.80 18.66
N ILE A 57 -22.89 -2.61 17.34
CA ILE A 57 -23.93 -3.07 16.40
C ILE A 57 -24.04 -4.59 16.41
N VAL A 58 -22.91 -5.28 16.34
CA VAL A 58 -22.83 -6.75 16.36
C VAL A 58 -23.27 -7.31 17.73
N LEU A 59 -22.82 -6.71 18.83
CA LEU A 59 -23.15 -7.17 20.19
C LEU A 59 -24.65 -6.99 20.52
N SER A 60 -25.25 -5.89 20.05
CA SER A 60 -26.68 -5.61 20.27
C SER A 60 -27.60 -6.35 19.30
N GLY A 61 -27.10 -6.71 18.11
CA GLY A 61 -27.90 -7.23 17.01
C GLY A 61 -28.86 -6.19 16.41
N ASN A 62 -28.57 -4.90 16.59
CA ASN A 62 -29.39 -3.79 16.13
C ASN A 62 -28.57 -2.83 15.24
N ALA A 63 -28.79 -2.87 13.92
CA ALA A 63 -28.13 -1.98 12.96
C ALA A 63 -28.47 -0.50 13.14
N SER A 64 -29.59 -0.18 13.80
CA SER A 64 -30.02 1.19 14.08
C SER A 64 -29.81 1.57 15.55
N LEU A 65 -28.81 0.98 16.22
CA LEU A 65 -28.50 1.28 17.61
C LEU A 65 -28.29 2.80 17.79
N SER A 66 -28.94 3.36 18.81
CA SER A 66 -28.82 4.79 19.13
C SER A 66 -27.50 5.07 19.84
N GLN A 67 -26.96 6.26 19.60
CA GLN A 67 -25.85 6.85 20.34
C GLN A 67 -26.07 6.88 21.87
N ASP A 68 -27.34 6.93 22.32
CA ASP A 68 -27.71 6.98 23.74
C ASP A 68 -27.90 5.58 24.36
N TYR A 69 -27.62 4.51 23.62
CA TYR A 69 -27.73 3.15 24.13
C TYR A 69 -26.72 2.91 25.28
N ASP A 70 -27.19 2.26 26.34
CA ASP A 70 -26.34 1.85 27.46
C ASP A 70 -25.41 0.69 27.06
N LEU A 71 -24.23 1.04 26.54
CA LEU A 71 -23.18 0.08 26.15
C LEU A 71 -22.71 -0.81 27.31
N GLY A 72 -22.98 -0.44 28.57
CA GLY A 72 -22.75 -1.28 29.76
C GLY A 72 -23.49 -2.62 29.72
N LYS A 73 -24.56 -2.72 28.92
CA LYS A 73 -25.31 -3.96 28.70
C LYS A 73 -24.63 -4.93 27.73
N LEU A 74 -23.64 -4.45 26.96
CA LEU A 74 -22.92 -5.22 25.94
C LEU A 74 -21.56 -5.73 26.44
N LEU A 75 -21.18 -5.37 27.67
CA LEU A 75 -19.89 -5.73 28.23
C LEU A 75 -19.70 -7.23 28.41
N SER A 76 -18.46 -7.66 28.21
CA SER A 76 -18.01 -9.01 28.48
C SER A 76 -18.15 -9.42 29.95
N LYS A 77 -18.06 -10.73 30.21
CA LYS A 77 -17.57 -11.19 31.53
C LYS A 77 -16.14 -10.68 31.76
N GLN A 78 -15.64 -10.80 32.99
CA GLN A 78 -14.26 -10.36 33.25
C GLN A 78 -13.25 -11.10 32.34
N VAL A 79 -12.31 -10.36 31.77
CA VAL A 79 -11.23 -10.86 30.89
C VAL A 79 -9.87 -10.40 31.42
N PRO A 80 -8.78 -11.13 31.15
CA PRO A 80 -7.43 -10.68 31.49
C PRO A 80 -7.08 -9.39 30.74
N ILE A 81 -6.57 -8.39 31.45
CA ILE A 81 -6.06 -7.14 30.88
C ILE A 81 -4.54 -7.09 31.09
N THR A 82 -4.08 -6.70 32.28
CA THR A 82 -2.66 -6.67 32.65
C THR A 82 -2.48 -6.69 34.17
N ASN A 83 -1.39 -7.29 34.64
CA ASN A 83 -0.97 -7.23 36.05
C ASN A 83 -0.06 -6.03 36.34
N ARG A 84 0.29 -5.21 35.33
CA ARG A 84 1.04 -3.97 35.54
C ARG A 84 0.13 -2.91 36.14
N THR A 85 0.70 -1.87 36.73
CA THR A 85 -0.08 -0.72 37.22
C THR A 85 -0.44 0.27 36.10
N THR A 86 0.09 0.09 34.89
CA THR A 86 -0.24 0.89 33.70
C THR A 86 -0.67 -0.01 32.56
N LEU A 87 -1.38 0.56 31.57
CA LEU A 87 -1.74 -0.12 30.32
C LEU A 87 -0.56 -0.16 29.36
N SER A 88 0.47 -0.89 29.76
CA SER A 88 1.68 -1.12 28.99
C SER A 88 1.99 -2.61 28.92
N LYS A 89 2.76 -3.00 27.91
CA LYS A 89 3.21 -4.37 27.71
C LYS A 89 4.64 -4.41 27.19
N ASP A 90 5.40 -5.36 27.71
CA ASP A 90 6.70 -5.75 27.16
C ASP A 90 6.51 -6.88 26.14
N CYS A 91 7.31 -6.85 25.09
CA CYS A 91 7.44 -7.91 24.10
C CYS A 91 8.74 -8.68 24.38
N THR A 92 8.88 -9.88 23.81
CA THR A 92 10.02 -10.78 24.05
C THR A 92 11.38 -10.09 23.98
N TRP A 93 11.51 -9.05 23.15
CA TRP A 93 12.78 -8.35 22.92
C TRP A 93 12.72 -6.82 23.00
N GLN A 94 11.60 -6.27 23.48
CA GLN A 94 11.42 -4.83 23.58
C GLN A 94 10.57 -4.49 24.79
N THR A 95 11.13 -3.70 25.70
CA THR A 95 10.40 -3.13 26.82
C THR A 95 9.41 -2.07 26.33
N ASN A 96 8.23 -2.03 26.93
CA ASN A 96 7.14 -1.13 26.57
C ASN A 96 6.85 -1.09 25.06
N CYS A 97 6.79 -2.26 24.41
CA CYS A 97 6.50 -2.37 22.98
C CYS A 97 5.08 -1.89 22.62
N LEU A 98 4.17 -1.87 23.60
CA LEU A 98 2.84 -1.28 23.49
C LEU A 98 2.56 -0.45 24.75
N THR A 99 2.14 0.79 24.55
CA THR A 99 1.60 1.68 25.59
C THR A 99 0.29 2.28 25.11
N VAL A 100 -0.71 2.34 26.00
CA VAL A 100 -1.99 2.99 25.73
C VAL A 100 -2.18 4.15 26.70
N THR A 101 -2.48 5.33 26.16
CA THR A 101 -2.81 6.55 26.90
C THR A 101 -4.11 7.16 26.40
N GLU A 102 -4.59 8.20 27.06
CA GLU A 102 -5.76 8.98 26.63
C GLU A 102 -5.51 9.67 25.29
N ASP A 103 -4.52 10.57 25.26
CA ASP A 103 -4.15 11.37 24.10
C ASP A 103 -2.64 11.64 24.08
N GLU A 104 -2.17 12.36 23.07
CA GLU A 104 -0.81 12.87 22.95
C GLU A 104 -0.45 13.74 24.17
N ASN A 105 0.77 13.59 24.68
CA ASN A 105 1.30 14.34 25.83
C ASN A 105 0.53 14.14 27.15
N ILE A 106 -0.37 13.14 27.24
CA ILE A 106 -1.03 12.74 28.49
C ILE A 106 -0.26 11.59 29.15
N GLU A 107 -0.02 11.70 30.46
CA GLU A 107 0.66 10.65 31.22
C GLU A 107 -0.13 9.34 31.25
N ALA A 108 0.60 8.22 31.31
CA ALA A 108 -0.01 6.90 31.35
C ALA A 108 -0.92 6.72 32.57
N PHE A 109 -2.17 6.33 32.30
CA PHE A 109 -3.16 6.01 33.31
C PHE A 109 -2.63 4.91 34.27
N THR A 110 -2.53 5.27 35.56
CA THR A 110 -1.98 4.40 36.61
C THR A 110 -3.06 3.87 37.55
N ASN A 111 -3.04 2.56 37.81
CA ASN A 111 -4.00 1.83 38.62
C ASN A 111 -3.30 0.83 39.56
N SER A 112 -3.11 1.22 40.83
CA SER A 112 -2.30 0.47 41.81
C SER A 112 -2.90 -0.86 42.25
N ASP A 113 -4.22 -1.05 42.18
CA ASP A 113 -4.88 -2.31 42.53
C ASP A 113 -5.03 -3.27 41.33
N THR A 114 -4.64 -2.83 40.13
CA THR A 114 -4.68 -3.58 38.86
C THR A 114 -6.07 -4.11 38.48
N ARG A 115 -7.15 -3.45 38.93
CA ARG A 115 -8.53 -3.82 38.58
C ARG A 115 -9.08 -2.88 37.51
N TRP A 116 -9.32 -3.41 36.32
CA TRP A 116 -9.55 -2.63 35.09
C TRP A 116 -11.03 -2.60 34.69
N ALA A 117 -11.89 -2.09 35.58
CA ALA A 117 -13.32 -1.98 35.34
C ALA A 117 -13.83 -0.56 35.65
N TYR A 118 -14.31 0.13 34.61
CA TYR A 118 -14.66 1.55 34.59
C TYR A 118 -15.94 1.81 33.78
N PRO A 119 -16.67 2.92 34.01
CA PRO A 119 -17.86 3.26 33.22
C PRO A 119 -17.56 3.29 31.71
N VAL A 120 -18.44 2.73 30.88
CA VAL A 120 -18.15 2.48 29.45
C VAL A 120 -17.90 3.74 28.61
N LEU A 121 -18.40 4.89 29.06
CA LEU A 121 -18.18 6.17 28.40
C LEU A 121 -16.99 6.96 28.97
N SER A 122 -16.24 6.40 29.93
CA SER A 122 -15.07 7.06 30.49
C SER A 122 -13.82 6.77 29.68
N THR A 123 -12.89 7.72 29.67
CA THR A 123 -11.59 7.58 28.98
C THR A 123 -10.81 6.35 29.48
N GLU A 124 -10.88 6.02 30.78
CA GLU A 124 -10.20 4.83 31.30
C GLU A 124 -10.74 3.55 30.67
N PHE A 125 -12.06 3.47 30.43
CA PHE A 125 -12.63 2.32 29.74
C PHE A 125 -12.14 2.24 28.30
N LEU A 126 -12.09 3.34 27.55
CA LEU A 126 -11.59 3.36 26.17
C LEU A 126 -10.14 2.86 26.11
N GLN A 127 -9.28 3.33 27.01
CA GLN A 127 -7.89 2.86 27.11
C GLN A 127 -7.81 1.35 27.40
N ILE A 128 -8.64 0.83 28.31
CA ILE A 128 -8.69 -0.61 28.63
C ILE A 128 -9.17 -1.43 27.42
N ASN A 129 -10.18 -0.93 26.70
CA ASN A 129 -10.74 -1.58 25.51
C ASN A 129 -9.68 -1.67 24.40
N VAL A 130 -9.04 -0.54 24.07
CA VAL A 130 -7.94 -0.47 23.10
C VAL A 130 -6.81 -1.40 23.50
N PHE A 131 -6.33 -1.34 24.74
CA PHE A 131 -5.24 -2.20 25.22
C PHE A 131 -5.56 -3.69 25.05
N TYR A 132 -6.77 -4.12 25.42
CA TYR A 132 -7.18 -5.51 25.28
C TYR A 132 -7.16 -5.97 23.81
N HIS A 133 -7.75 -5.19 22.91
CA HIS A 133 -7.83 -5.55 21.49
C HIS A 133 -6.46 -5.53 20.82
N LEU A 134 -5.65 -4.49 21.05
CA LEU A 134 -4.27 -4.42 20.55
C LEU A 134 -3.42 -5.59 21.05
N ASN A 135 -3.54 -5.94 22.34
CA ASN A 135 -2.86 -7.11 22.90
C ASN A 135 -3.33 -8.43 22.24
N LYS A 136 -4.62 -8.58 21.92
CA LYS A 136 -5.18 -9.76 21.26
C LYS A 136 -4.62 -9.93 19.83
N ILE A 137 -4.67 -8.90 18.99
CA ILE A 137 -4.14 -8.98 17.62
C ILE A 137 -2.62 -9.20 17.61
N MET A 138 -1.89 -8.47 18.46
CA MET A 138 -0.45 -8.61 18.60
C MET A 138 -0.04 -10.04 18.97
N ASN A 139 -0.67 -10.63 19.99
CA ASN A 139 -0.38 -12.02 20.38
C ASN A 139 -0.75 -13.02 19.29
N THR A 140 -1.85 -12.80 18.58
CA THR A 140 -2.30 -13.70 17.52
C THR A 140 -1.34 -13.68 16.34
N PHE A 141 -0.95 -12.50 15.87
CA PHE A 141 0.00 -12.33 14.76
C PHE A 141 1.39 -12.89 15.12
N PHE A 142 2.01 -12.41 16.19
CA PHE A 142 3.36 -12.86 16.55
C PHE A 142 3.42 -14.32 17.00
N GLY A 143 2.34 -14.84 17.60
CA GLY A 143 2.22 -16.27 17.89
C GLY A 143 2.20 -17.11 16.62
N ASN A 144 1.43 -16.69 15.61
CA ASN A 144 1.35 -17.38 14.32
C ASN A 144 2.65 -17.29 13.51
N LEU A 145 3.29 -16.12 13.51
CA LEU A 145 4.57 -15.91 12.85
C LEU A 145 5.70 -16.70 13.54
N SER A 146 5.72 -16.77 14.87
CA SER A 146 6.67 -17.61 15.60
C SER A 146 6.43 -19.10 15.36
N ALA A 147 5.17 -19.54 15.34
CA ALA A 147 4.82 -20.93 15.05
C ALA A 147 5.22 -21.33 13.62
N LEU A 148 5.17 -20.40 12.66
CA LEU A 148 5.65 -20.62 11.30
C LEU A 148 7.14 -20.98 11.29
N LEU A 149 7.98 -20.10 11.84
CA LEU A 149 9.44 -20.27 11.83
C LEU A 149 9.88 -21.52 12.60
N ASN A 150 9.23 -21.83 13.72
CA ASN A 150 9.56 -23.01 14.52
C ASN A 150 9.14 -24.34 13.88
N SER A 151 8.15 -24.34 12.98
CA SER A 151 7.61 -25.55 12.37
C SER A 151 8.43 -26.08 11.19
N GLY A 152 9.51 -25.41 10.79
CA GLY A 152 10.29 -25.78 9.61
C GLY A 152 9.55 -25.57 8.30
N PHE A 153 8.45 -24.79 8.32
CA PHE A 153 7.74 -24.34 7.10
C PHE A 153 8.65 -23.54 6.17
N VAL A 154 9.72 -22.99 6.73
CA VAL A 154 10.67 -22.15 6.05
C VAL A 154 11.87 -23.00 5.71
N THR A 155 11.98 -23.31 4.42
CA THR A 155 13.14 -23.75 3.63
C THR A 155 12.84 -25.02 2.85
N PRO A 156 11.98 -24.91 1.83
CA PRO A 156 11.79 -26.02 0.91
C PRO A 156 13.12 -26.35 0.21
N TYR A 157 13.36 -27.62 -0.07
CA TYR A 157 14.58 -28.07 -0.75
C TYR A 157 14.62 -27.44 -2.15
N LEU A 158 15.61 -26.57 -2.38
CA LEU A 158 15.81 -25.91 -3.66
C LEU A 158 16.56 -26.85 -4.62
N ASP A 159 15.93 -27.22 -5.73
CA ASP A 159 16.59 -27.90 -6.85
C ASP A 159 16.82 -26.91 -8.00
N PRO A 160 18.02 -26.34 -8.15
CA PRO A 160 18.28 -25.34 -9.19
C PRO A 160 18.14 -25.88 -10.62
N THR A 161 17.95 -27.20 -10.80
CA THR A 161 17.74 -27.83 -12.10
C THR A 161 16.25 -27.99 -12.46
N ASP A 162 15.35 -27.87 -11.48
CA ASP A 162 13.90 -27.96 -11.66
C ASP A 162 13.29 -26.56 -11.85
N PRO A 163 12.64 -26.24 -12.99
CA PRO A 163 11.90 -24.98 -13.14
C PRO A 163 10.69 -24.86 -12.20
N ASN A 164 10.28 -25.97 -11.57
CA ASN A 164 9.29 -26.00 -10.49
C ASN A 164 9.96 -26.11 -9.12
N SER A 165 11.25 -25.77 -8.98
CA SER A 165 11.83 -25.67 -7.66
C SER A 165 11.08 -24.62 -6.84
N PRO A 166 10.82 -24.89 -5.55
CA PRO A 166 10.25 -23.91 -4.66
C PRO A 166 11.16 -22.68 -4.52
N TYR A 167 10.59 -21.54 -4.11
CA TYR A 167 11.32 -20.29 -3.94
C TYR A 167 11.92 -20.18 -2.52
N PRO A 168 13.08 -19.54 -2.35
CA PRO A 168 13.59 -19.21 -1.02
C PRO A 168 12.62 -18.29 -0.28
N SER A 169 12.66 -18.37 1.05
CA SER A 169 11.90 -17.47 1.92
C SER A 169 12.44 -16.04 1.85
N SER A 170 11.54 -15.08 1.75
CA SER A 170 11.85 -13.66 1.93
C SER A 170 11.98 -13.27 3.40
N LEU A 171 11.39 -14.06 4.31
CA LEU A 171 11.52 -13.84 5.74
C LEU A 171 12.96 -14.14 6.17
N PRO A 172 13.65 -13.18 6.82
CA PRO A 172 15.03 -13.38 7.23
C PRO A 172 15.11 -14.36 8.42
N GLU A 173 16.10 -15.25 8.44
CA GLU A 173 16.35 -16.19 9.55
C GLU A 173 16.53 -15.46 10.89
N SER A 174 17.06 -14.24 10.85
CA SER A 174 17.31 -13.41 12.02
C SER A 174 16.06 -12.73 12.62
N LEU A 175 14.88 -12.89 11.99
CA LEU A 175 13.65 -12.16 12.31
C LEU A 175 13.29 -12.14 13.81
N PHE A 176 13.44 -13.28 14.51
CA PHE A 176 13.07 -13.40 15.94
C PHE A 176 14.24 -13.60 16.89
N SER A 177 15.40 -14.03 16.40
CA SER A 177 16.59 -14.15 17.24
C SER A 177 17.20 -12.78 17.58
N ARG A 178 16.80 -11.72 16.86
CA ARG A 178 17.45 -10.39 16.89
C ARG A 178 16.49 -9.19 16.95
N SER A 179 15.27 -9.37 17.43
CA SER A 179 14.27 -8.28 17.53
C SER A 179 13.85 -7.62 16.21
N ALA A 180 14.12 -8.23 15.06
CA ALA A 180 13.81 -7.65 13.74
C ALA A 180 12.32 -7.73 13.37
N ALA A 181 11.53 -8.52 14.10
CA ALA A 181 10.08 -8.62 13.92
C ALA A 181 9.28 -7.42 14.46
N VAL A 182 9.91 -6.50 15.20
CA VAL A 182 9.29 -5.29 15.76
C VAL A 182 10.14 -4.06 15.43
N ARG A 183 9.54 -2.86 15.50
CA ARG A 183 10.27 -1.61 15.25
C ARG A 183 11.28 -1.35 16.38
N GLN A 184 12.56 -1.56 16.08
CA GLN A 184 13.63 -1.45 17.07
C GLN A 184 13.72 -0.07 17.71
N GLY A 185 13.81 -0.02 19.03
CA GLY A 185 13.98 1.21 19.79
C GLY A 185 12.73 2.08 19.92
N VAL A 186 11.61 1.74 19.28
CA VAL A 186 10.37 2.55 19.27
C VAL A 186 9.16 1.67 19.62
N GLY A 187 8.54 1.92 20.78
CA GLY A 187 7.29 1.26 21.18
C GLY A 187 6.07 1.87 20.50
N LEU A 188 5.08 1.05 20.16
CA LEU A 188 3.80 1.55 19.65
C LEU A 188 3.05 2.26 20.78
N THR A 189 2.63 3.49 20.53
CA THR A 189 1.74 4.22 21.45
C THR A 189 0.36 4.34 20.83
N ALA A 190 -0.69 4.07 21.60
CA ALA A 190 -2.07 4.25 21.15
C ALA A 190 -2.82 5.25 22.02
N TYR A 191 -3.45 6.22 21.39
CA TYR A 191 -4.30 7.24 21.99
C TYR A 191 -5.75 6.80 21.86
N ALA A 192 -6.39 6.47 22.99
CA ALA A 192 -7.72 5.87 23.00
C ALA A 192 -8.86 6.88 22.91
N ASP A 193 -8.59 8.17 23.10
CA ASP A 193 -9.57 9.25 22.97
C ASP A 193 -8.89 10.54 22.47
N CYS A 194 -8.29 10.45 21.28
CA CYS A 194 -7.55 11.58 20.73
C CYS A 194 -8.47 12.66 20.15
N GLY A 195 -7.97 13.89 20.03
CA GLY A 195 -8.70 15.07 19.55
C GLY A 195 -9.23 15.05 18.11
N VAL A 196 -9.22 13.91 17.42
CA VAL A 196 -9.56 13.74 16.01
C VAL A 196 -11.05 13.49 15.82
N LYS A 197 -11.64 14.16 14.83
CA LYS A 197 -13.06 14.07 14.48
C LYS A 197 -13.27 13.07 13.36
N ASP A 198 -14.32 12.26 13.49
CA ASP A 198 -14.85 11.35 12.47
C ASP A 198 -13.80 10.39 11.90
N ASN A 199 -12.76 10.08 12.67
CA ASN A 199 -11.66 9.27 12.18
C ASN A 199 -10.90 8.51 13.28
N ALA A 200 -10.20 7.48 12.84
CA ALA A 200 -9.06 6.88 13.52
C ALA A 200 -7.90 6.77 12.51
N TYR A 201 -6.66 6.70 12.98
CA TYR A 201 -5.53 6.53 12.08
C TYR A 201 -4.33 5.85 12.73
N TYR A 202 -3.45 5.35 11.87
CA TYR A 202 -2.07 5.00 12.17
C TYR A 202 -1.10 6.00 11.52
N ASP A 203 -0.14 6.49 12.30
CA ASP A 203 0.98 7.31 11.83
C ASP A 203 2.26 6.48 11.82
N SER A 204 2.78 6.19 10.61
CA SER A 204 4.01 5.41 10.42
C SER A 204 5.27 6.18 10.83
N GLY A 205 5.28 7.50 10.76
CA GLY A 205 6.40 8.34 11.18
C GLY A 205 6.61 8.25 12.68
N LEU A 206 5.54 8.54 13.44
CA LEU A 206 5.54 8.56 14.91
C LEU A 206 5.37 7.18 15.54
N PHE A 207 4.93 6.18 14.78
CA PHE A 207 4.55 4.85 15.28
C PHE A 207 3.44 4.94 16.34
N VAL A 208 2.35 5.62 15.96
CA VAL A 208 1.24 5.96 16.86
C VAL A 208 -0.10 5.54 16.24
N LEU A 209 -1.02 5.09 17.09
CA LEU A 209 -2.43 4.90 16.77
C LEU A 209 -3.25 5.99 17.46
N CYS A 210 -4.25 6.53 16.77
CA CYS A 210 -5.13 7.58 17.30
C CYS A 210 -6.58 7.17 17.04
N PHE A 211 -7.37 7.04 18.10
CA PHE A 211 -8.79 6.74 18.02
C PHE A 211 -9.60 7.98 18.43
N GLY A 212 -10.25 8.59 17.45
CA GLY A 212 -11.04 9.79 17.64
C GLY A 212 -12.49 9.53 18.06
N TYR A 213 -13.34 10.51 17.74
CA TYR A 213 -14.74 10.54 18.11
C TYR A 213 -15.63 11.04 16.97
N ASP A 214 -16.92 10.74 17.06
CA ASP A 214 -17.93 11.28 16.14
C ASP A 214 -18.17 12.77 16.40
N SER A 215 -18.11 13.62 15.38
CA SER A 215 -18.17 15.07 15.50
C SER A 215 -19.53 15.59 15.98
N ILE A 216 -20.60 14.81 15.82
CA ILE A 216 -21.95 15.16 16.27
C ILE A 216 -22.18 14.64 17.69
N TYR A 217 -21.69 13.45 18.00
CA TYR A 217 -21.92 12.74 19.27
C TYR A 217 -20.61 12.47 20.02
N SER A 218 -19.77 13.49 20.17
CA SER A 218 -18.39 13.39 20.67
C SER A 218 -18.23 12.68 22.02
N ASP A 219 -19.19 12.86 22.92
CA ASP A 219 -19.15 12.30 24.28
C ASP A 219 -19.76 10.89 24.37
N ARG A 220 -20.31 10.38 23.27
CA ARG A 220 -21.10 9.13 23.24
C ARG A 220 -20.52 8.10 22.30
N VAL A 221 -20.09 8.53 21.11
CA VAL A 221 -19.63 7.66 20.04
C VAL A 221 -18.13 7.88 19.84
N LYS A 222 -17.36 6.86 20.17
CA LYS A 222 -15.89 6.86 20.11
C LYS A 222 -15.43 5.74 19.18
N PHE A 223 -14.39 5.99 18.39
CA PHE A 223 -13.82 4.98 17.49
C PHE A 223 -13.20 3.82 18.28
N ALA A 224 -12.65 4.11 19.46
CA ALA A 224 -12.14 3.10 20.41
C ALA A 224 -13.21 2.15 21.00
N GLN A 225 -14.51 2.37 20.74
CA GLN A 225 -15.57 1.42 21.11
C GLN A 225 -15.73 0.29 20.10
N ASP A 226 -15.21 0.45 18.88
CA ASP A 226 -15.35 -0.50 17.79
C ASP A 226 -14.07 -1.34 17.63
N ALA A 227 -14.14 -2.61 18.04
CA ALA A 227 -13.02 -3.53 17.93
C ALA A 227 -12.54 -3.73 16.47
N SER A 228 -13.43 -3.66 15.47
CA SER A 228 -13.02 -3.78 14.07
C SER A 228 -12.09 -2.65 13.65
N ILE A 229 -12.37 -1.43 14.10
CA ILE A 229 -11.55 -0.23 13.84
C ILE A 229 -10.19 -0.40 14.52
N ILE A 230 -10.16 -0.81 15.80
CA ILE A 230 -8.90 -1.06 16.51
C ILE A 230 -8.02 -2.08 15.77
N TYR A 231 -8.60 -3.14 15.22
CA TYR A 231 -7.86 -4.13 14.44
C TYR A 231 -7.40 -3.64 13.08
N HIS A 232 -8.18 -2.78 12.42
CA HIS A 232 -7.80 -2.15 11.17
C HIS A 232 -6.60 -1.21 11.37
N GLU A 233 -6.66 -0.30 12.35
CA GLU A 233 -5.54 0.62 12.60
C GLU A 233 -4.25 -0.13 12.98
N TYR A 234 -4.36 -1.19 13.79
CA TYR A 234 -3.22 -2.06 14.06
C TYR A 234 -2.80 -2.89 12.83
N GLY A 235 -3.71 -3.15 11.91
CA GLY A 235 -3.42 -3.75 10.61
C GLY A 235 -2.39 -2.94 9.82
N HIS A 236 -2.48 -1.61 9.81
CA HIS A 236 -1.45 -0.75 9.23
C HIS A 236 -0.09 -0.89 9.94
N THR A 237 -0.10 -1.04 11.27
CA THR A 237 1.14 -1.34 12.02
C THR A 237 1.76 -2.68 11.57
N LEU A 238 0.94 -3.70 11.34
CA LEU A 238 1.41 -4.99 10.83
C LEU A 238 1.94 -4.88 9.39
N VAL A 239 1.31 -4.08 8.53
CA VAL A 239 1.83 -3.79 7.18
C VAL A 239 3.20 -3.11 7.26
N ASP A 240 3.38 -2.07 8.08
CA ASP A 240 4.68 -1.42 8.29
C ASP A 240 5.75 -2.41 8.78
N ILE A 241 5.39 -3.31 9.70
CA ILE A 241 6.29 -4.37 10.17
C ILE A 241 6.67 -5.32 9.02
N MET A 242 5.69 -5.85 8.29
CA MET A 242 5.92 -6.81 7.21
C MET A 242 6.77 -6.22 6.08
N MET A 243 6.50 -4.98 5.68
CA MET A 243 7.28 -4.23 4.68
C MET A 243 8.75 -4.04 5.08
N ASN A 244 9.06 -4.07 6.38
CA ASN A 244 10.38 -3.71 6.88
C ASN A 244 11.11 -4.86 7.60
N MET A 245 10.64 -6.10 7.48
CA MET A 245 11.30 -7.25 8.12
C MET A 245 12.76 -7.41 7.68
N ARG A 246 13.03 -7.34 6.36
CA ARG A 246 14.39 -7.42 5.82
C ARG A 246 15.23 -6.18 6.15
N ASN A 247 14.63 -5.01 6.06
CA ASN A 247 15.29 -3.74 6.38
C ASN A 247 15.75 -3.70 7.85
N ALA A 248 14.89 -4.12 8.76
CA ALA A 248 15.20 -4.20 10.19
C ALA A 248 16.28 -5.25 10.48
N ALA A 249 16.23 -6.41 9.81
CA ALA A 249 17.25 -7.45 9.94
C ALA A 249 18.64 -6.96 9.47
N ALA A 250 18.72 -6.37 8.28
CA ALA A 250 19.98 -5.87 7.73
C ALA A 250 20.54 -4.68 8.51
N HIS A 251 19.68 -3.77 8.98
CA HIS A 251 20.11 -2.68 9.85
C HIS A 251 20.69 -3.21 11.15
N TYR A 252 20.02 -4.17 11.81
CA TYR A 252 20.54 -4.77 13.03
C TYR A 252 21.94 -5.38 12.84
N ASP A 253 22.18 -6.05 11.71
CA ASP A 253 23.47 -6.69 11.41
C ASP A 253 24.60 -5.68 11.20
N SER A 254 24.27 -4.47 10.73
CA SER A 254 25.25 -3.39 10.50
C SER A 254 25.41 -2.45 11.71
N ASN A 255 24.32 -2.15 12.42
CA ASN A 255 24.31 -1.22 13.55
C ASN A 255 23.18 -1.52 14.57
N PRO A 256 23.37 -2.51 15.47
CA PRO A 256 22.32 -3.01 16.37
C PRO A 256 21.90 -2.02 17.48
N THR A 257 22.58 -0.88 17.61
CA THR A 257 22.35 0.12 18.67
C THR A 257 21.63 1.38 18.20
N GLU A 258 21.44 1.56 16.89
CA GLU A 258 20.81 2.75 16.31
C GLU A 258 19.37 2.49 15.90
N THR A 259 18.52 3.50 16.02
CA THR A 259 17.16 3.46 15.49
C THR A 259 17.20 3.43 13.97
N PHE A 260 16.59 2.40 13.38
CA PHE A 260 16.44 2.33 11.93
C PHE A 260 15.34 3.27 11.42
N ASN A 261 15.75 4.38 10.80
CA ASN A 261 14.83 5.38 10.28
C ASN A 261 14.53 5.24 8.77
N ASN A 262 15.30 4.41 8.04
CA ASN A 262 15.14 4.31 6.58
C ASN A 262 14.14 3.22 6.18
N ARG A 263 12.86 3.43 6.49
CA ARG A 263 11.79 2.43 6.28
C ARG A 263 11.12 2.55 4.91
N SER A 264 10.64 1.42 4.40
CA SER A 264 9.70 1.34 3.27
C SER A 264 8.25 1.48 3.76
N SER A 265 7.33 1.81 2.86
CA SER A 265 5.90 1.95 3.16
C SER A 265 5.06 1.43 2.01
N LEU A 266 3.85 0.96 2.33
CA LEU A 266 2.87 0.54 1.34
C LEU A 266 1.90 1.72 1.11
N GLY A 267 2.29 2.60 0.19
CA GLY A 267 1.63 3.88 -0.11
C GLY A 267 2.44 5.08 0.37
N TYR A 268 2.41 6.15 -0.43
CA TYR A 268 3.23 7.37 -0.24
C TYR A 268 2.48 8.66 -0.55
N SER A 269 1.26 8.60 -1.09
CA SER A 269 0.47 9.76 -1.52
C SER A 269 -0.96 9.70 -0.95
N SER A 270 -1.72 10.80 -1.09
CA SER A 270 -3.14 10.83 -0.68
C SER A 270 -4.00 9.81 -1.43
N TYR A 271 -3.62 9.51 -2.68
CA TYR A 271 -4.11 8.38 -3.42
C TYR A 271 -2.95 7.76 -4.21
N ASP A 272 -2.70 6.49 -3.98
CA ASP A 272 -1.94 5.60 -4.85
C ASP A 272 -2.41 4.15 -4.62
N GLU A 273 -2.04 3.23 -5.52
CA GLU A 273 -2.45 1.83 -5.37
C GLU A 273 -1.83 1.17 -4.14
N GLY A 274 -0.64 1.59 -3.70
CA GLY A 274 -0.04 1.09 -2.46
C GLY A 274 -0.91 1.40 -1.24
N GLY A 275 -1.39 2.64 -1.11
CA GLY A 275 -2.32 3.06 -0.07
C GLY A 275 -3.60 2.25 -0.11
N ALA A 276 -4.20 2.04 -1.29
CA ALA A 276 -5.38 1.21 -1.43
C ALA A 276 -5.14 -0.25 -0.98
N LEU A 277 -4.00 -0.83 -1.34
CA LEU A 277 -3.62 -2.16 -0.89
C LEU A 277 -3.43 -2.22 0.64
N ASN A 278 -2.84 -1.18 1.22
CA ASN A 278 -2.64 -1.07 2.67
C ASN A 278 -3.99 -1.05 3.41
N GLU A 279 -4.94 -0.23 2.97
CA GLU A 279 -6.32 -0.18 3.50
C GLU A 279 -7.01 -1.55 3.45
N GLY A 280 -6.94 -2.22 2.30
CA GLY A 280 -7.58 -3.52 2.13
C GLY A 280 -6.92 -4.65 2.95
N ILE A 281 -5.59 -4.59 3.14
CA ILE A 281 -4.88 -5.52 4.03
C ILE A 281 -5.19 -5.23 5.51
N ALA A 282 -5.34 -3.96 5.89
CA ALA A 282 -5.77 -3.56 7.23
C ALA A 282 -7.19 -4.05 7.54
N ASP A 283 -8.12 -3.90 6.59
CA ASP A 283 -9.46 -4.50 6.63
C ASP A 283 -9.39 -6.04 6.79
N PHE A 284 -8.50 -6.70 6.03
CA PHE A 284 -8.27 -8.14 6.18
C PHE A 284 -7.78 -8.51 7.59
N PHE A 285 -6.92 -7.70 8.23
CA PHE A 285 -6.51 -7.99 9.62
C PHE A 285 -7.65 -7.85 10.64
N SER A 286 -8.65 -7.02 10.35
CA SER A 286 -9.91 -7.00 11.10
C SER A 286 -10.67 -8.33 10.93
N TYR A 287 -10.78 -8.83 9.69
CA TYR A 287 -11.37 -10.15 9.40
C TYR A 287 -10.56 -11.31 10.02
N TYR A 288 -9.23 -11.22 10.01
CA TYR A 288 -8.30 -12.21 10.56
C TYR A 288 -8.54 -12.46 12.06
N ILE A 289 -8.87 -11.42 12.82
CA ILE A 289 -9.16 -11.56 14.26
C ILE A 289 -10.62 -11.85 14.55
N THR A 290 -11.55 -11.23 13.81
CA THR A 290 -12.99 -11.29 14.13
C THR A 290 -13.73 -12.40 13.40
N GLY A 291 -13.22 -12.84 12.25
CA GLY A 291 -13.89 -13.73 11.31
C GLY A 291 -15.15 -13.13 10.67
N ARG A 292 -15.41 -11.82 10.80
CA ARG A 292 -16.61 -11.14 10.30
C ARG A 292 -16.38 -10.49 8.95
N THR A 293 -17.35 -10.63 8.05
CA THR A 293 -17.26 -10.13 6.67
C THR A 293 -17.75 -8.68 6.52
N HIS A 294 -17.70 -7.88 7.59
CA HIS A 294 -18.10 -6.47 7.58
C HIS A 294 -17.26 -5.70 8.59
N PHE A 295 -16.78 -4.53 8.20
CA PHE A 295 -15.89 -3.67 8.96
C PHE A 295 -16.60 -2.39 9.44
N GLY A 296 -16.37 -2.02 10.70
CA GLY A 296 -16.60 -0.67 11.21
C GLY A 296 -18.07 -0.27 11.39
N GLU A 297 -18.98 -1.21 11.67
CA GLU A 297 -20.42 -0.95 11.68
C GLU A 297 -20.87 0.12 12.69
N TRP A 298 -20.11 0.35 13.77
CA TRP A 298 -20.50 1.30 14.82
C TRP A 298 -20.11 2.74 14.48
N ALA A 299 -18.92 3.21 14.84
CA ALA A 299 -18.56 4.61 14.71
C ALA A 299 -18.46 5.03 13.23
N ALA A 300 -17.77 4.22 12.42
CA ALA A 300 -17.58 4.50 10.99
C ALA A 300 -18.88 4.29 10.17
N GLY A 301 -19.61 3.20 10.40
CA GLY A 301 -20.81 2.86 9.64
C GLY A 301 -22.03 3.66 10.05
N ARG A 302 -22.55 3.41 11.26
CA ARG A 302 -23.84 3.95 11.72
C ARG A 302 -23.89 5.47 11.72
N PHE A 303 -22.77 6.15 11.96
CA PHE A 303 -22.74 7.62 12.10
C PHE A 303 -21.95 8.34 11.01
N ASN A 304 -21.04 7.67 10.30
CA ASN A 304 -20.16 8.30 9.31
C ASN A 304 -20.28 7.71 7.88
N GLU A 305 -21.17 6.73 7.64
CA GLU A 305 -21.39 6.10 6.33
C GLU A 305 -20.09 5.57 5.68
N ALA A 306 -19.17 5.06 6.51
CA ALA A 306 -17.83 4.62 6.12
C ALA A 306 -17.55 3.14 6.43
N SER A 307 -18.56 2.36 6.83
CA SER A 307 -18.42 0.91 6.98
C SER A 307 -18.21 0.24 5.63
N ARG A 308 -17.50 -0.89 5.62
CA ARG A 308 -17.12 -1.60 4.39
C ARG A 308 -17.42 -3.10 4.52
N PRO A 309 -18.04 -3.72 3.50
CA PRO A 309 -18.11 -5.16 3.41
C PRO A 309 -16.73 -5.77 3.13
N MET A 310 -16.59 -7.07 3.43
CA MET A 310 -15.43 -7.89 3.06
C MET A 310 -15.82 -9.02 2.08
N LYS A 311 -17.10 -9.08 1.69
CA LYS A 311 -17.66 -10.09 0.80
C LYS A 311 -18.76 -9.49 -0.06
N GLU A 312 -18.88 -9.97 -1.29
CA GLU A 312 -19.78 -9.40 -2.30
C GLU A 312 -21.27 -9.65 -2.04
N ASP A 313 -21.62 -10.63 -1.21
CA ASP A 313 -23.02 -10.93 -0.84
C ASP A 313 -23.57 -10.06 0.31
N ASP A 314 -22.80 -9.06 0.77
CA ASP A 314 -23.27 -8.10 1.75
C ASP A 314 -24.33 -7.16 1.16
N SER A 315 -25.37 -6.88 1.95
CA SER A 315 -26.49 -6.03 1.54
C SER A 315 -26.13 -4.56 1.29
N LEU A 316 -24.97 -4.10 1.74
CA LEU A 316 -24.48 -2.75 1.47
C LEU A 316 -24.01 -2.59 0.01
N HIS A 317 -23.70 -3.70 -0.67
CA HIS A 317 -23.34 -3.65 -2.08
C HIS A 317 -24.52 -3.32 -2.99
N ALA A 318 -24.21 -2.72 -4.14
CA ALA A 318 -25.19 -2.52 -5.19
C ALA A 318 -25.55 -3.85 -5.86
N ALA A 319 -26.75 -3.92 -6.43
CA ALA A 319 -27.19 -5.09 -7.18
C ALA A 319 -26.22 -5.42 -8.34
N GLY A 320 -25.95 -6.71 -8.53
CA GLY A 320 -25.04 -7.21 -9.57
C GLY A 320 -23.71 -7.74 -9.02
N LEU A 321 -23.34 -7.36 -7.79
CA LEU A 321 -22.22 -7.98 -7.07
C LEU A 321 -22.65 -9.30 -6.43
N SER A 322 -21.76 -10.29 -6.50
CA SER A 322 -21.96 -11.62 -5.90
C SER A 322 -20.62 -12.35 -5.76
N PRO A 323 -20.55 -13.35 -4.86
CA PRO A 323 -19.37 -14.19 -4.70
C PRO A 323 -19.16 -15.18 -5.86
N ASP A 324 -19.99 -15.15 -6.90
CA ASP A 324 -19.80 -15.97 -8.09
C ASP A 324 -18.67 -15.42 -8.97
N GLU A 325 -18.09 -16.27 -9.81
CA GLU A 325 -16.93 -15.94 -10.64
C GLU A 325 -17.12 -14.64 -11.45
N THR A 326 -18.34 -14.31 -11.88
CA THR A 326 -18.64 -13.14 -12.71
C THR A 326 -18.94 -11.87 -11.92
N GLY A 327 -19.35 -11.97 -10.66
CA GLY A 327 -19.89 -10.86 -9.87
C GLY A 327 -18.94 -10.22 -8.86
N ARG A 328 -17.65 -10.59 -8.86
CA ARG A 328 -16.64 -10.06 -7.94
C ARG A 328 -16.34 -8.57 -8.15
N LEU A 329 -15.85 -7.91 -7.10
CA LEU A 329 -15.27 -6.56 -7.16
C LEU A 329 -13.95 -6.59 -7.94
N SER A 330 -14.03 -6.52 -9.27
CA SER A 330 -12.86 -6.68 -10.14
C SER A 330 -12.10 -5.39 -10.42
N TYR A 331 -10.78 -5.48 -10.35
CA TYR A 331 -9.86 -4.47 -10.85
C TYR A 331 -9.93 -4.38 -12.40
N PRO A 332 -9.81 -3.17 -13.00
CA PRO A 332 -9.75 -1.84 -12.39
C PRO A 332 -11.13 -1.15 -12.23
N ASP A 333 -12.22 -1.78 -12.65
CA ASP A 333 -13.52 -1.11 -12.80
C ASP A 333 -14.06 -0.56 -11.48
N TYR A 334 -13.78 -1.25 -10.37
CA TYR A 334 -14.24 -0.90 -9.02
C TYR A 334 -13.30 0.02 -8.23
N LEU A 335 -12.24 0.57 -8.83
CA LEU A 335 -11.30 1.47 -8.13
C LEU A 335 -11.93 2.77 -7.59
N THR A 336 -13.11 3.15 -8.09
CA THR A 336 -13.84 4.34 -7.64
C THR A 336 -15.20 4.01 -7.03
N TYR A 337 -15.42 2.76 -6.62
CA TYR A 337 -16.72 2.26 -6.16
C TYR A 337 -16.86 2.37 -4.64
N ASN A 338 -17.80 3.21 -4.18
CA ASN A 338 -18.17 3.30 -2.77
C ASN A 338 -19.49 2.55 -2.52
N PRO A 339 -19.53 1.50 -1.66
CA PRO A 339 -20.77 0.76 -1.38
C PRO A 339 -21.80 1.61 -0.61
N ASN A 340 -21.39 2.64 0.15
CA ASN A 340 -22.29 3.57 0.83
C ASN A 340 -22.87 4.63 -0.13
N SER A 341 -22.26 4.84 -1.30
CA SER A 341 -22.79 5.72 -2.36
C SER A 341 -22.52 5.14 -3.76
N PRO A 342 -23.19 4.03 -4.15
CA PRO A 342 -22.82 3.25 -5.34
C PRO A 342 -22.94 3.99 -6.68
N THR A 343 -23.73 5.06 -6.73
CA THR A 343 -23.91 5.88 -7.93
C THR A 343 -22.84 6.97 -8.09
N SER A 344 -22.06 7.22 -7.04
CA SER A 344 -21.02 8.24 -7.02
C SER A 344 -19.67 7.61 -7.33
N LYS A 345 -18.87 8.26 -8.19
CA LYS A 345 -17.49 7.85 -8.44
C LYS A 345 -16.57 8.66 -7.53
N PHE A 346 -15.76 7.99 -6.73
CA PHE A 346 -14.88 8.65 -5.77
C PHE A 346 -13.50 7.98 -5.76
N GLU A 347 -12.44 8.75 -5.98
CA GLU A 347 -11.06 8.25 -5.83
C GLU A 347 -10.70 8.26 -4.34
N ASP A 348 -10.60 7.08 -3.76
CA ASP A 348 -10.27 6.92 -2.34
C ASP A 348 -9.68 5.53 -2.09
N ILE A 349 -8.62 5.52 -1.29
CA ILE A 349 -7.84 4.32 -1.00
C ILE A 349 -8.64 3.28 -0.21
N HIS A 350 -9.55 3.70 0.69
CA HIS A 350 -10.34 2.78 1.50
C HIS A 350 -11.32 2.00 0.61
N TYR A 351 -11.90 2.67 -0.39
CA TYR A 351 -12.85 2.03 -1.30
C TYR A 351 -12.16 1.16 -2.34
N ALA A 352 -11.07 1.63 -2.94
CA ALA A 352 -10.24 0.83 -3.84
C ALA A 352 -9.65 -0.41 -3.12
N GLY A 353 -9.31 -0.27 -1.83
CA GLY A 353 -8.78 -1.35 -1.00
C GLY A 353 -9.73 -2.54 -0.80
N GLN A 354 -11.04 -2.34 -0.97
CA GLN A 354 -12.00 -3.46 -0.91
C GLN A 354 -11.69 -4.55 -1.94
N ILE A 355 -11.09 -4.23 -3.10
CA ILE A 355 -10.70 -5.24 -4.09
C ILE A 355 -9.76 -6.29 -3.46
N ILE A 356 -8.72 -5.85 -2.74
CA ILE A 356 -7.78 -6.79 -2.12
C ILE A 356 -8.35 -7.41 -0.85
N SER A 357 -9.16 -6.68 -0.07
CA SER A 357 -9.75 -7.20 1.17
C SER A 357 -10.77 -8.33 0.89
N HIS A 358 -11.58 -8.18 -0.17
CA HIS A 358 -12.47 -9.24 -0.68
C HIS A 358 -11.66 -10.40 -1.27
N TYR A 359 -10.62 -10.15 -2.06
CA TYR A 359 -9.74 -11.22 -2.58
C TYR A 359 -9.12 -12.05 -1.45
N LEU A 360 -8.58 -11.42 -0.40
CA LEU A 360 -7.97 -12.12 0.73
C LEU A 360 -9.00 -12.92 1.54
N THR A 361 -10.22 -12.39 1.65
CA THR A 361 -11.35 -13.09 2.27
C THR A 361 -11.75 -14.32 1.46
N ALA A 362 -11.92 -14.18 0.14
CA ALA A 362 -12.24 -15.26 -0.78
C ALA A 362 -11.14 -16.33 -0.82
N LEU A 363 -9.86 -15.93 -0.83
CA LEU A 363 -8.72 -16.83 -0.75
C LEU A 363 -8.75 -17.64 0.55
N SER A 364 -9.08 -17.00 1.68
CA SER A 364 -9.20 -17.70 2.97
C SER A 364 -10.33 -18.72 2.97
N GLU A 365 -11.44 -18.46 2.28
CA GLU A 365 -12.56 -19.39 2.10
C GLU A 365 -12.19 -20.52 1.11
N ASP A 366 -11.54 -20.20 -0.02
CA ASP A 366 -11.11 -21.18 -1.03
C ASP A 366 -10.12 -22.20 -0.45
N LEU A 367 -9.22 -21.77 0.43
CA LEU A 367 -8.30 -22.66 1.15
C LEU A 367 -9.01 -23.55 2.19
N VAL A 368 -10.08 -23.09 2.83
CA VAL A 368 -10.90 -23.95 3.72
C VAL A 368 -11.50 -25.08 2.90
N ASP A 369 -12.08 -24.74 1.75
CA ASP A 369 -12.81 -25.69 0.91
C ASP A 369 -11.87 -26.67 0.20
N LYS A 370 -10.79 -26.18 -0.43
CA LYS A 370 -9.89 -27.01 -1.25
C LYS A 370 -8.82 -27.74 -0.44
N CYS A 371 -8.34 -27.14 0.65
CA CYS A 371 -7.27 -27.72 1.48
C CYS A 371 -7.77 -28.37 2.76
N SER A 372 -9.09 -28.41 3.00
CA SER A 372 -9.68 -28.98 4.23
C SER A 372 -9.11 -28.36 5.51
N MET A 373 -8.73 -27.08 5.44
CA MET A 373 -8.23 -26.32 6.58
C MET A 373 -9.39 -25.83 7.45
N THR A 374 -9.17 -25.69 8.75
CA THR A 374 -10.04 -24.86 9.57
C THR A 374 -9.90 -23.40 9.16
N LYS A 375 -10.92 -22.58 9.43
CA LYS A 375 -10.86 -21.13 9.16
C LYS A 375 -9.67 -20.44 9.84
N ALA A 376 -9.29 -20.88 11.04
CA ALA A 376 -8.13 -20.32 11.73
C ALA A 376 -6.80 -20.67 11.04
N GLU A 377 -6.69 -21.89 10.50
CA GLU A 377 -5.52 -22.32 9.73
C GLU A 377 -5.43 -21.59 8.40
N SER A 378 -6.54 -21.41 7.67
CA SER A 378 -6.52 -20.68 6.39
C SER A 378 -6.15 -19.21 6.58
N LEU A 379 -6.72 -18.54 7.59
CA LEU A 379 -6.38 -17.16 7.95
C LEU A 379 -4.91 -17.00 8.32
N ARG A 380 -4.35 -17.93 9.11
CA ARG A 380 -2.92 -17.97 9.43
C ARG A 380 -2.08 -18.14 8.17
N ALA A 381 -2.51 -18.98 7.24
CA ALA A 381 -1.76 -19.28 6.03
C ALA A 381 -1.79 -18.10 5.03
N VAL A 382 -2.91 -17.39 4.89
CA VAL A 382 -2.98 -16.13 4.11
C VAL A 382 -2.11 -15.05 4.75
N ALA A 383 -2.13 -14.91 6.08
CA ALA A 383 -1.21 -14.00 6.77
C ALA A 383 0.27 -14.37 6.54
N HIS A 384 0.61 -15.65 6.41
CA HIS A 384 1.97 -16.07 6.06
C HIS A 384 2.35 -15.66 4.64
N VAL A 385 1.47 -15.85 3.65
CA VAL A 385 1.68 -15.39 2.27
C VAL A 385 1.92 -13.87 2.26
N LEU A 386 1.16 -13.10 3.04
CA LEU A 386 1.35 -11.66 3.17
C LEU A 386 2.70 -11.30 3.80
N ASN A 387 3.14 -12.02 4.84
CA ASN A 387 4.46 -11.83 5.44
C ASN A 387 5.57 -12.01 4.39
N GLU A 388 5.52 -13.09 3.61
CA GLU A 388 6.51 -13.33 2.55
C GLU A 388 6.44 -12.24 1.47
N THR A 389 5.23 -11.95 0.99
CA THR A 389 5.01 -11.00 -0.10
C THR A 389 5.52 -9.61 0.24
N LEU A 390 5.12 -9.08 1.41
CA LEU A 390 5.47 -7.71 1.80
C LEU A 390 6.93 -7.60 2.28
N SER A 391 7.49 -8.68 2.84
CA SER A 391 8.91 -8.72 3.22
C SER A 391 9.83 -8.62 1.98
N GLU A 392 9.46 -9.26 0.87
CA GLU A 392 10.18 -9.10 -0.40
C GLU A 392 9.92 -7.73 -1.05
N LEU A 393 8.65 -7.30 -1.14
CA LEU A 393 8.29 -6.05 -1.82
C LEU A 393 8.81 -4.78 -1.11
N GLY A 394 8.97 -4.84 0.21
CA GLY A 394 9.46 -3.72 1.01
C GLY A 394 10.98 -3.71 1.23
N ASP A 395 11.72 -4.65 0.63
CA ASP A 395 13.16 -4.79 0.83
C ASP A 395 13.96 -3.66 0.17
N LEU A 396 14.61 -2.82 0.98
CA LEU A 396 15.51 -1.76 0.53
C LEU A 396 16.97 -2.23 0.43
N THR A 397 17.27 -3.44 0.89
CA THR A 397 18.61 -4.03 0.86
C THR A 397 18.94 -4.65 -0.50
N ALA A 398 17.93 -4.77 -1.37
CA ALA A 398 18.01 -5.41 -2.68
C ALA A 398 18.40 -6.88 -2.65
N THR A 399 18.10 -7.60 -1.57
CA THR A 399 18.43 -9.03 -1.46
C THR A 399 17.25 -9.91 -1.82
N GLY A 400 16.03 -9.47 -1.49
CA GLY A 400 14.71 -10.07 -1.70
C GLY A 400 14.49 -11.42 -1.01
N ASN A 401 15.52 -12.23 -0.79
CA ASN A 401 15.48 -13.45 0.01
C ASN A 401 16.84 -13.83 0.61
N GLU A 402 16.86 -14.86 1.45
CA GLU A 402 18.10 -15.43 1.99
C GLU A 402 18.46 -16.74 1.28
N SER A 403 19.67 -16.82 0.74
CA SER A 403 20.26 -18.08 0.30
C SER A 403 20.90 -18.79 1.48
N LEU A 404 20.36 -19.97 1.83
CA LEU A 404 20.84 -20.81 2.94
C LEU A 404 22.25 -21.40 2.74
N ASN A 405 22.81 -21.31 1.53
CA ASN A 405 24.00 -22.06 1.16
C ASN A 405 25.28 -21.22 1.06
N GLY A 406 25.33 -20.02 1.67
CA GLY A 406 26.59 -19.29 1.90
C GLY A 406 27.36 -18.86 0.64
N THR A 407 26.80 -19.01 -0.56
CA THR A 407 27.37 -18.50 -1.81
C THR A 407 26.87 -17.08 -2.09
N THR A 408 27.70 -16.12 -1.67
CA THR A 408 27.92 -14.76 -2.20
C THR A 408 26.88 -14.11 -3.12
N ASN A 409 26.45 -12.89 -2.72
CA ASN A 409 26.01 -11.78 -3.57
C ASN A 409 24.83 -12.04 -4.52
N TYR A 410 23.70 -12.52 -4.01
CA TYR A 410 22.47 -12.42 -4.78
C TYR A 410 21.72 -11.13 -4.42
N THR A 411 21.52 -10.26 -5.42
CA THR A 411 20.70 -9.06 -5.28
C THR A 411 19.45 -9.22 -6.14
N ILE A 412 18.34 -9.60 -5.51
CA ILE A 412 17.01 -9.53 -6.13
C ILE A 412 16.63 -8.08 -6.00
N ASN A 413 16.78 -7.36 -7.10
CA ASN A 413 16.02 -6.15 -7.34
C ASN A 413 16.04 -5.12 -6.22
N MET A 414 17.07 -4.31 -6.32
CA MET A 414 17.03 -2.86 -6.26
C MET A 414 18.50 -2.43 -6.30
N ASN A 415 18.81 -1.26 -6.81
CA ASN A 415 20.10 -0.69 -6.43
C ASN A 415 19.91 -0.16 -5.00
N PRO A 416 20.66 -0.60 -3.97
CA PRO A 416 20.44 -0.11 -2.60
C PRO A 416 20.49 1.42 -2.49
N SER A 417 21.23 2.10 -3.38
CA SER A 417 21.27 3.57 -3.40
C SER A 417 20.03 4.23 -4.00
N LEU A 418 19.25 3.53 -4.84
CA LEU A 418 18.04 4.04 -5.49
C LEU A 418 16.76 3.40 -4.96
N ALA A 419 16.89 2.34 -4.14
CA ALA A 419 15.83 1.48 -3.65
C ALA A 419 14.62 2.27 -3.14
N LYS A 420 14.86 3.22 -2.22
CA LYS A 420 13.78 4.00 -1.60
C LYS A 420 13.06 4.91 -2.59
N GLU A 421 13.82 5.69 -3.37
CA GLU A 421 13.23 6.58 -4.39
C GLU A 421 12.41 5.77 -5.41
N TRP A 422 12.93 4.62 -5.83
CA TRP A 422 12.27 3.79 -6.83
C TRP A 422 11.02 3.11 -6.28
N LEU A 423 11.04 2.63 -5.04
CA LEU A 423 9.84 2.08 -4.39
C LEU A 423 8.76 3.15 -4.21
N GLN A 424 9.15 4.40 -3.98
CA GLN A 424 8.21 5.51 -3.84
C GLN A 424 7.64 5.97 -5.20
N SER A 425 8.47 6.13 -6.22
CA SER A 425 8.07 6.80 -7.47
C SER A 425 8.27 5.99 -8.75
N VAL A 426 9.37 5.25 -8.93
CA VAL A 426 9.69 4.68 -10.25
C VAL A 426 9.01 3.33 -10.51
N ASN A 427 9.10 2.40 -9.56
CA ASN A 427 8.54 1.05 -9.61
C ASN A 427 7.82 0.70 -8.29
N PRO A 428 6.77 1.45 -7.92
CA PRO A 428 6.07 1.25 -6.66
C PRO A 428 5.26 -0.05 -6.65
N ILE A 429 4.77 -0.40 -5.46
CA ILE A 429 3.86 -1.54 -5.28
C ILE A 429 2.49 -1.15 -5.82
N THR A 430 2.04 -1.89 -6.83
CA THR A 430 0.75 -1.76 -7.52
C THR A 430 -0.10 -3.01 -7.27
N PHE A 431 -1.39 -2.98 -7.65
CA PHE A 431 -2.23 -4.18 -7.60
C PHE A 431 -1.61 -5.35 -8.37
N ARG A 432 -0.99 -5.07 -9.54
CA ARG A 432 -0.22 -6.07 -10.30
C ARG A 432 0.93 -6.65 -9.50
N LYS A 433 1.80 -5.79 -8.94
CA LYS A 433 3.03 -6.22 -8.27
C LYS A 433 2.72 -7.03 -7.02
N LEU A 434 1.74 -6.59 -6.22
CA LEU A 434 1.27 -7.38 -5.07
C LEU A 434 0.71 -8.74 -5.51
N ALA A 435 -0.20 -8.75 -6.50
CA ALA A 435 -0.82 -9.98 -6.99
C ALA A 435 0.21 -11.00 -7.53
N GLN A 436 1.22 -10.54 -8.28
CA GLN A 436 2.28 -11.37 -8.82
C GLN A 436 3.12 -12.04 -7.71
N TYR A 437 3.56 -11.26 -6.72
CA TYR A 437 4.38 -11.78 -5.61
C TYR A 437 3.54 -12.65 -4.65
N MET A 438 2.28 -12.28 -4.41
CA MET A 438 1.35 -13.15 -3.69
C MET A 438 1.16 -14.49 -4.41
N ALA A 439 0.98 -14.49 -5.72
CA ALA A 439 0.83 -15.70 -6.52
C ALA A 439 2.09 -16.58 -6.44
N LYS A 440 3.28 -15.98 -6.50
CA LYS A 440 4.58 -16.64 -6.32
C LYS A 440 4.63 -17.39 -4.98
N TYR A 441 4.31 -16.71 -3.88
CA TYR A 441 4.32 -17.34 -2.55
C TYR A 441 3.16 -18.31 -2.32
N LEU A 442 1.98 -18.08 -2.88
CA LEU A 442 0.88 -19.05 -2.86
C LEU A 442 1.27 -20.35 -3.56
N LYS A 443 1.88 -20.26 -4.74
CA LYS A 443 2.41 -21.41 -5.47
C LYS A 443 3.46 -22.14 -4.63
N ASN A 444 4.38 -21.40 -3.99
CA ASN A 444 5.41 -21.97 -3.13
C ASN A 444 4.86 -22.76 -1.93
N ILE A 445 3.87 -22.17 -1.25
CA ILE A 445 3.36 -22.68 0.03
C ILE A 445 2.35 -23.82 -0.18
N PHE A 446 1.51 -23.74 -1.21
CA PHE A 446 0.36 -24.63 -1.36
C PHE A 446 0.42 -25.58 -2.57
N VAL A 447 1.17 -25.24 -3.63
CA VAL A 447 1.16 -25.99 -4.89
C VAL A 447 2.45 -26.81 -5.07
N VAL A 448 3.60 -26.16 -4.92
CA VAL A 448 4.91 -26.68 -5.34
C VAL A 448 5.71 -27.11 -4.11
N ASN A 449 5.28 -28.17 -3.43
CA ASN A 449 6.05 -28.79 -2.35
C ASN A 449 5.58 -30.23 -2.07
N SER A 450 6.51 -31.16 -1.83
CA SER A 450 6.19 -32.50 -1.32
C SER A 450 5.61 -32.49 0.11
N ASN A 451 5.76 -31.36 0.81
CA ASN A 451 5.14 -31.01 2.09
C ASN A 451 4.19 -29.80 1.96
N SER A 452 3.45 -29.68 0.85
CA SER A 452 2.50 -28.57 0.66
C SER A 452 1.59 -28.38 1.87
N ALA A 453 1.34 -27.11 2.26
CA ALA A 453 0.41 -26.78 3.34
C ALA A 453 -0.99 -27.38 3.09
N CYS A 454 -1.32 -27.57 1.80
CA CYS A 454 -2.48 -28.29 1.33
C CYS A 454 -2.18 -29.79 1.25
N ALA A 455 -2.41 -30.54 2.33
CA ALA A 455 -2.06 -31.96 2.46
C ALA A 455 -2.73 -32.92 1.44
N SER A 456 -3.73 -32.43 0.69
CA SER A 456 -4.46 -33.18 -0.33
C SER A 456 -3.93 -33.01 -1.76
N GLY A 457 -3.03 -32.04 -2.01
CA GLY A 457 -2.58 -31.70 -3.37
C GLY A 457 -3.70 -31.14 -4.28
N ASN A 458 -4.84 -30.75 -3.70
CA ASN A 458 -6.02 -30.31 -4.46
C ASN A 458 -5.99 -28.83 -4.88
N TYR A 459 -5.05 -28.05 -4.38
CA TYR A 459 -4.90 -26.64 -4.75
C TYR A 459 -3.84 -26.51 -5.82
N THR A 460 -4.24 -26.04 -7.01
CA THR A 460 -3.42 -26.04 -8.22
C THR A 460 -2.99 -24.63 -8.62
N THR A 461 -2.06 -24.54 -9.56
CA THR A 461 -1.73 -23.26 -10.21
C THR A 461 -2.95 -22.62 -10.88
N ASP A 462 -3.81 -23.43 -11.51
CA ASP A 462 -5.05 -22.94 -12.14
C ASP A 462 -6.01 -22.33 -11.10
N ASP A 463 -6.06 -22.87 -9.87
CA ASP A 463 -6.86 -22.29 -8.78
C ASP A 463 -6.36 -20.91 -8.37
N VAL A 464 -5.04 -20.75 -8.21
CA VAL A 464 -4.40 -19.46 -7.91
C VAL A 464 -4.71 -18.44 -9.00
N GLU A 465 -4.45 -18.81 -10.26
CA GLU A 465 -4.63 -17.91 -11.39
C GLU A 465 -6.10 -17.57 -11.62
N SER A 466 -7.02 -18.55 -11.48
CA SER A 466 -8.45 -18.33 -11.66
C SER A 466 -9.02 -17.41 -10.58
N LEU A 467 -8.62 -17.55 -9.31
CA LEU A 467 -9.12 -16.66 -8.25
C LEU A 467 -8.61 -15.23 -8.46
N LEU A 468 -7.34 -15.06 -8.84
CA LEU A 468 -6.79 -13.75 -9.20
C LEU A 468 -7.56 -13.12 -10.37
N ASP A 469 -7.80 -13.89 -11.44
CA ASP A 469 -8.54 -13.41 -12.62
C ASP A 469 -9.99 -13.03 -12.27
N GLN A 470 -10.67 -13.77 -11.39
CA GLN A 470 -12.03 -13.41 -10.95
C GLN A 470 -12.11 -11.99 -10.37
N TYR A 471 -11.05 -11.54 -9.69
CA TYR A 471 -10.88 -10.18 -9.15
C TYR A 471 -10.16 -9.21 -10.11
N GLY A 472 -9.88 -9.61 -11.34
CA GLY A 472 -9.17 -8.78 -12.31
C GLY A 472 -7.68 -8.58 -11.99
N LEU A 473 -7.10 -9.41 -11.10
CA LEU A 473 -5.73 -9.28 -10.59
C LEU A 473 -4.67 -10.14 -11.33
N LEU A 474 -5.05 -10.95 -12.32
CA LEU A 474 -4.12 -11.73 -13.16
C LEU A 474 -3.44 -10.85 -14.24
N LEU A 475 -2.75 -9.80 -13.76
CA LEU A 475 -2.19 -8.68 -14.54
C LEU A 475 -0.73 -8.89 -14.97
N PHE A 476 -0.23 -10.12 -14.89
CA PHE A 476 1.16 -10.48 -15.17
C PHE A 476 1.24 -11.73 -16.06
N ARG A 477 2.38 -11.92 -16.74
CA ARG A 477 2.65 -13.09 -17.62
C ARG A 477 3.63 -14.08 -17.02
N SER A 478 4.50 -13.64 -16.12
CA SER A 478 5.40 -14.50 -15.36
C SER A 478 5.22 -14.27 -13.85
N TYR A 479 5.61 -15.26 -13.06
CA TYR A 479 5.65 -15.14 -11.60
C TYR A 479 6.85 -14.31 -11.10
N ASN A 480 7.66 -13.77 -12.02
CA ASN A 480 8.82 -12.94 -11.73
C ASN A 480 9.79 -13.62 -10.74
N ASP A 481 10.22 -14.82 -11.11
CA ASP A 481 10.95 -15.76 -10.26
C ASP A 481 12.33 -15.23 -9.82
N ASN A 482 12.91 -14.34 -10.62
CA ASN A 482 14.17 -13.62 -10.37
C ASN A 482 13.94 -12.27 -9.67
N GLY A 483 12.67 -11.91 -9.43
CA GLY A 483 12.23 -10.65 -8.88
C GLY A 483 12.77 -9.43 -9.63
N ASN A 484 12.93 -9.43 -10.95
CA ASN A 484 13.59 -8.42 -11.80
C ASN A 484 15.14 -8.41 -11.78
N GLY A 485 15.78 -9.44 -11.22
CA GLY A 485 17.22 -9.67 -11.34
C GLY A 485 17.66 -10.09 -12.76
N THR A 486 18.97 -10.08 -13.03
CA THR A 486 19.53 -10.42 -14.36
C THR A 486 19.64 -11.94 -14.63
N SER A 487 19.44 -12.78 -13.62
CA SER A 487 19.32 -14.25 -13.73
C SER A 487 18.74 -14.81 -12.43
N PRO A 488 17.77 -15.76 -12.46
CA PRO A 488 17.41 -16.55 -11.29
C PRO A 488 18.49 -17.60 -11.01
N PRO A 489 19.13 -17.66 -9.83
CA PRO A 489 20.16 -18.67 -9.52
C PRO A 489 19.53 -20.00 -9.09
N TRP A 490 18.20 -20.06 -8.95
CA TRP A 490 17.43 -21.23 -8.50
C TRP A 490 16.43 -21.78 -9.53
N ALA A 491 16.36 -21.24 -10.76
CA ALA A 491 15.47 -21.75 -11.79
C ALA A 491 16.16 -21.78 -13.16
N THR A 492 15.88 -22.82 -13.96
CA THR A 492 16.40 -22.99 -15.33
C THR A 492 15.61 -22.18 -16.38
N GLY A 493 14.55 -21.48 -15.96
CA GLY A 493 13.72 -20.60 -16.79
C GLY A 493 12.58 -19.96 -15.99
N ILE A 494 11.77 -19.12 -16.63
CA ILE A 494 10.67 -18.40 -15.99
C ILE A 494 9.37 -19.22 -15.88
N THR A 495 8.71 -19.17 -14.73
CA THR A 495 7.35 -19.68 -14.55
C THR A 495 6.36 -18.74 -15.24
N LYS A 496 5.62 -19.25 -16.23
CA LYS A 496 4.62 -18.49 -16.99
C LYS A 496 3.21 -18.74 -16.48
N VAL A 497 2.38 -17.70 -16.56
CA VAL A 497 0.93 -17.78 -16.35
C VAL A 497 0.26 -18.51 -17.51
N ASN A 498 -0.71 -19.36 -17.22
CA ASN A 498 -1.53 -19.97 -18.26
C ASN A 498 -2.49 -18.91 -18.84
N ALA A 499 -2.27 -18.52 -20.09
CA ALA A 499 -3.08 -17.50 -20.75
C ALA A 499 -4.58 -17.83 -20.83
N LEU A 500 -4.97 -19.12 -20.76
CA LEU A 500 -6.37 -19.54 -20.76
C LEU A 500 -7.11 -19.23 -19.45
N ASN A 501 -6.37 -19.01 -18.36
CA ASN A 501 -6.95 -18.62 -17.07
C ASN A 501 -7.30 -17.14 -17.00
N ARG A 502 -6.84 -16.33 -17.97
CA ARG A 502 -7.15 -14.91 -18.08
C ARG A 502 -8.48 -14.70 -18.82
N LYS A 503 -9.59 -14.69 -18.09
CA LYS A 503 -10.96 -14.50 -18.63
C LYS A 503 -11.50 -13.09 -18.38
N LYS A 504 -11.06 -12.41 -17.32
CA LYS A 504 -11.49 -11.06 -16.95
C LYS A 504 -10.38 -10.03 -16.97
N SER A 505 -9.18 -10.39 -16.51
CA SER A 505 -8.05 -9.44 -16.50
C SER A 505 -7.69 -9.05 -17.94
N GLU A 506 -7.54 -7.76 -18.18
CA GLU A 506 -7.16 -7.24 -19.49
C GLU A 506 -5.77 -6.63 -19.43
N LEU A 507 -4.92 -6.96 -20.41
CA LEU A 507 -3.59 -6.38 -20.57
C LEU A 507 -3.59 -5.47 -21.81
N LEU A 508 -3.21 -4.20 -21.64
CA LEU A 508 -3.29 -3.18 -22.67
C LEU A 508 -1.90 -2.69 -23.09
N SER A 509 -1.72 -2.26 -24.34
CA SER A 509 -0.45 -1.64 -24.75
C SER A 509 -0.31 -0.21 -24.25
N LYS A 510 0.90 0.16 -23.84
CA LYS A 510 1.29 1.50 -23.37
C LYS A 510 1.03 2.60 -24.39
N SER A 511 1.06 2.26 -25.69
CA SER A 511 0.80 3.23 -26.76
C SER A 511 -0.64 3.75 -26.78
N LEU A 512 -1.55 3.09 -26.05
CA LEU A 512 -2.95 3.50 -25.92
C LEU A 512 -3.13 4.62 -24.89
N LEU A 513 -2.17 4.83 -23.98
CA LEU A 513 -2.16 5.96 -23.07
C LEU A 513 -1.44 7.14 -23.72
N GLN A 514 -2.17 8.22 -23.95
CA GLN A 514 -1.68 9.35 -24.72
C GLN A 514 -1.84 10.64 -23.91
N LEU A 515 -1.00 11.64 -24.21
CA LEU A 515 -1.28 13.00 -23.74
C LEU A 515 -2.59 13.48 -24.40
N GLU A 516 -3.45 14.13 -23.62
CA GLU A 516 -4.67 14.71 -24.17
C GLU A 516 -4.36 15.65 -25.34
N SER A 517 -5.12 15.53 -26.42
CA SER A 517 -4.89 16.27 -27.66
C SER A 517 -6.16 16.77 -28.32
N ARG A 518 -7.34 16.45 -27.76
CA ARG A 518 -8.63 16.97 -28.22
C ARG A 518 -8.73 18.46 -27.88
N ASN A 519 -9.31 19.24 -28.78
CA ASN A 519 -9.36 20.71 -28.68
C ASN A 519 -10.13 21.25 -27.47
N ASP A 520 -11.03 20.46 -26.90
CA ASP A 520 -11.89 20.87 -25.79
C ASP A 520 -11.20 20.75 -24.42
N TYR A 521 -10.00 20.19 -24.37
CA TYR A 521 -9.28 19.90 -23.14
C TYR A 521 -7.85 20.45 -23.16
N SER A 522 -7.43 21.04 -22.04
CA SER A 522 -6.04 21.39 -21.82
C SER A 522 -5.17 20.14 -21.61
N LYS A 523 -3.94 20.19 -22.12
CA LYS A 523 -2.91 19.15 -21.91
C LYS A 523 -2.47 19.04 -20.45
N TYR A 524 -2.51 20.15 -19.74
CA TYR A 524 -2.18 20.25 -18.33
C TYR A 524 -2.93 21.42 -17.68
N THR A 525 -2.98 21.44 -16.35
CA THR A 525 -3.52 22.55 -15.54
C THR A 525 -2.52 22.91 -14.45
N ILE A 526 -2.36 24.20 -14.17
CA ILE A 526 -1.43 24.72 -13.17
C ILE A 526 -2.21 25.15 -11.92
N PHE A 527 -1.64 24.82 -10.75
CA PHE A 527 -2.13 25.18 -9.43
C PHE A 527 -1.02 25.95 -8.70
N ASP A 528 -1.26 27.23 -8.46
CA ASP A 528 -0.28 28.17 -7.90
C ASP A 528 -0.89 29.06 -6.82
N ASP A 529 -2.06 28.70 -6.26
CA ASP A 529 -2.66 29.43 -5.13
C ASP A 529 -1.80 29.28 -3.86
N GLN A 530 -1.50 30.41 -3.23
CA GLN A 530 -0.57 30.48 -2.10
C GLN A 530 -0.98 29.58 -0.93
N GLN A 531 -2.23 29.69 -0.47
CA GLN A 531 -2.69 28.92 0.70
C GLN A 531 -2.74 27.43 0.38
N THR A 532 -3.21 27.09 -0.82
CA THR A 532 -3.25 25.70 -1.29
C THR A 532 -1.85 25.07 -1.29
N ILE A 533 -0.84 25.79 -1.77
CA ILE A 533 0.55 25.29 -1.79
C ILE A 533 1.13 25.16 -0.39
N ILE A 534 0.86 26.10 0.53
CA ILE A 534 1.24 25.98 1.95
C ILE A 534 0.69 24.69 2.54
N ASP A 535 -0.63 24.48 2.45
CA ASP A 535 -1.32 23.34 3.05
C ASP A 535 -0.79 22.01 2.48
N ILE A 536 -0.47 21.97 1.18
CA ILE A 536 0.09 20.78 0.52
C ILE A 536 1.51 20.48 1.01
N ILE A 537 2.42 21.46 1.00
CA ILE A 537 3.82 21.24 1.37
C ILE A 537 3.93 20.86 2.86
N GLU A 538 3.18 21.53 3.73
CA GLU A 538 3.10 21.15 5.16
C GLU A 538 2.52 19.74 5.32
N GLY A 539 1.45 19.42 4.59
CA GLY A 539 0.83 18.11 4.61
C GLY A 539 1.73 16.97 4.10
N MET A 540 2.57 17.22 3.09
CA MET A 540 3.51 16.22 2.56
C MET A 540 4.75 16.06 3.46
N SER A 541 5.19 17.16 4.07
CA SER A 541 6.32 17.15 5.00
C SER A 541 5.97 16.41 6.29
N SER A 542 4.78 16.65 6.84
CA SER A 542 4.29 15.96 8.04
C SER A 542 4.10 14.47 7.83
N SER A 543 3.75 14.03 6.62
CA SER A 543 3.64 12.60 6.29
C SER A 543 4.96 11.95 5.83
N ASN A 544 6.10 12.64 5.95
CA ASN A 544 7.41 12.22 5.44
C ASN A 544 7.41 11.83 3.94
N GLN A 545 6.47 12.37 3.16
CA GLN A 545 6.42 12.15 1.71
C GLN A 545 7.53 12.95 1.02
N ILE A 546 7.77 14.18 1.48
CA ILE A 546 8.88 15.04 1.05
C ILE A 546 9.74 15.42 2.28
N ASP A 547 11.03 15.66 2.05
CA ASP A 547 11.89 16.29 3.06
C ASP A 547 11.79 17.81 2.90
N ALA A 548 11.16 18.50 3.86
CA ALA A 548 10.99 19.95 3.85
C ALA A 548 12.31 20.73 3.69
N ASN A 549 13.43 20.15 4.14
CA ASN A 549 14.76 20.77 4.01
C ASN A 549 15.27 20.79 2.55
N THR A 550 14.59 20.09 1.64
CA THR A 550 14.94 20.07 0.22
C THR A 550 14.36 21.24 -0.56
N ILE A 551 13.37 21.97 -0.02
CA ILE A 551 12.85 23.20 -0.63
C ILE A 551 13.93 24.30 -0.56
N SER A 552 14.13 25.04 -1.66
CA SER A 552 15.22 26.01 -1.75
C SER A 552 15.01 27.16 -0.77
N THR A 553 16.11 27.64 -0.19
CA THR A 553 16.11 28.91 0.56
C THR A 553 15.84 30.13 -0.31
N LEU A 554 15.90 30.01 -1.65
CA LEU A 554 15.48 31.05 -2.58
C LEU A 554 13.96 31.16 -2.69
N THR A 555 13.24 30.09 -2.34
CA THR A 555 11.78 30.04 -2.27
C THR A 555 11.35 30.61 -0.91
N PRO A 556 10.51 31.66 -0.87
CA PRO A 556 10.04 32.21 0.39
C PRO A 556 9.29 31.15 1.20
N ALA A 557 9.54 31.06 2.51
CA ALA A 557 8.87 30.09 3.39
C ALA A 557 7.34 30.26 3.44
N ASN A 558 6.84 31.46 3.12
CA ASN A 558 5.41 31.74 3.00
C ASN A 558 4.88 31.61 1.55
N PHE A 559 5.70 31.14 0.61
CA PHE A 559 5.38 31.02 -0.81
C PHE A 559 4.84 32.32 -1.43
N GLY A 560 5.38 33.47 -1.03
CA GLY A 560 4.82 34.78 -1.39
C GLY A 560 4.81 35.17 -2.88
N TYR A 561 5.38 34.34 -3.77
CA TYR A 561 5.28 34.54 -5.22
C TYR A 561 4.05 33.86 -5.83
N ASN A 562 3.52 32.82 -5.18
CA ASN A 562 2.32 32.10 -5.59
C ASN A 562 1.11 33.04 -5.58
N ASN A 563 0.49 33.23 -6.74
CA ASN A 563 -0.51 34.28 -6.94
C ASN A 563 -1.87 33.79 -7.46
N GLY A 564 -2.01 32.50 -7.75
CA GLY A 564 -3.26 31.87 -8.16
C GLY A 564 -3.71 32.23 -9.58
N ASN A 565 -2.81 32.64 -10.47
CA ASN A 565 -3.15 33.05 -11.83
C ASN A 565 -3.27 31.87 -12.81
N GLY A 566 -2.99 30.64 -12.37
CA GLY A 566 -3.05 29.43 -13.19
C GLY A 566 -1.93 29.34 -14.23
N LYS A 567 -0.79 30.01 -13.98
CA LYS A 567 0.41 29.98 -14.81
C LYS A 567 1.64 29.70 -13.95
N ILE A 568 2.80 29.62 -14.60
CA ILE A 568 4.08 29.38 -13.93
C ILE A 568 4.88 30.68 -13.95
N SER A 569 5.07 31.28 -12.78
CA SER A 569 5.82 32.52 -12.60
C SER A 569 7.12 32.31 -11.81
N PRO A 570 8.13 33.19 -11.96
CA PRO A 570 9.38 33.08 -11.23
C PRO A 570 9.20 33.11 -9.71
N GLY A 571 9.82 32.16 -9.01
CA GLY A 571 9.86 32.11 -7.54
C GLY A 571 8.75 31.29 -6.89
N GLU A 572 7.87 30.70 -7.69
CA GLU A 572 6.73 29.89 -7.23
C GLU A 572 7.10 28.44 -6.95
N VAL A 573 6.27 27.79 -6.14
CA VAL A 573 6.08 26.34 -6.18
C VAL A 573 4.75 26.07 -6.86
N VAL A 574 4.75 25.30 -7.94
CA VAL A 574 3.55 25.05 -8.75
C VAL A 574 3.18 23.57 -8.74
N GLY A 575 1.89 23.28 -8.57
CA GLY A 575 1.30 21.98 -8.83
C GLY A 575 0.88 21.88 -10.30
N VAL A 576 1.20 20.77 -10.95
CA VAL A 576 0.89 20.52 -12.36
C VAL A 576 0.07 19.24 -12.46
N PHE A 577 -1.17 19.36 -12.93
CA PHE A 577 -1.96 18.22 -13.37
C PHE A 577 -1.70 17.95 -14.85
N VAL A 578 -1.25 16.75 -15.18
CA VAL A 578 -1.05 16.30 -16.57
C VAL A 578 -2.27 15.52 -17.03
N ASN A 579 -2.91 15.97 -18.09
CA ASN A 579 -4.14 15.37 -18.59
C ASN A 579 -3.83 14.27 -19.61
N LEU A 580 -4.18 13.03 -19.25
CA LEU A 580 -3.96 11.85 -20.08
C LEU A 580 -5.27 11.33 -20.66
N TYR A 581 -5.18 10.74 -21.85
CA TYR A 581 -6.29 10.16 -22.60
C TYR A 581 -6.08 8.67 -22.78
N ASN A 582 -7.09 7.88 -22.41
CA ASN A 582 -7.15 6.45 -22.65
C ASN A 582 -7.79 6.20 -24.03
N ASN A 583 -6.96 5.86 -25.03
CA ASN A 583 -7.42 5.52 -26.37
C ASN A 583 -7.75 4.01 -26.54
N SER A 584 -7.83 3.24 -25.46
CA SER A 584 -8.29 1.84 -25.53
C SER A 584 -9.82 1.74 -25.43
N ASN A 585 -10.35 0.52 -25.54
CA ASN A 585 -11.75 0.20 -25.29
C ASN A 585 -11.98 -0.36 -23.88
N SER A 586 -10.96 -0.28 -23.02
CA SER A 586 -10.90 -0.90 -21.70
C SER A 586 -10.48 0.13 -20.66
N THR A 587 -10.84 -0.07 -19.41
CA THR A 587 -10.43 0.81 -18.32
C THR A 587 -8.92 0.67 -18.07
N MET A 588 -8.20 1.79 -17.95
CA MET A 588 -6.80 1.80 -17.49
C MET A 588 -6.79 2.10 -16.00
N GLY A 589 -6.21 1.22 -15.19
CA GLY A 589 -6.08 1.41 -13.74
C GLY A 589 -4.67 1.81 -13.32
N GLY A 590 -4.54 2.53 -12.21
CA GLY A 590 -3.27 2.92 -11.62
C GLY A 590 -2.40 3.75 -12.57
N VAL A 591 -2.98 4.75 -13.24
CA VAL A 591 -2.28 5.56 -14.24
C VAL A 591 -1.35 6.55 -13.55
N ARG A 592 -0.12 6.67 -14.05
CA ARG A 592 0.94 7.47 -13.42
C ARG A 592 1.69 8.34 -14.41
N VAL A 593 2.11 9.50 -13.94
CA VAL A 593 3.05 10.39 -14.62
C VAL A 593 4.24 10.64 -13.70
N LEU A 594 5.45 10.52 -14.22
CA LEU A 594 6.70 10.61 -13.47
C LEU A 594 7.55 11.77 -14.00
N ALA A 595 7.99 12.61 -13.09
CA ALA A 595 8.92 13.72 -13.27
C ALA A 595 10.25 13.50 -12.52
N ASN A 596 10.51 12.28 -12.06
CA ASN A 596 11.74 11.90 -11.41
C ASN A 596 12.92 11.88 -12.40
N ASP A 597 14.15 11.91 -11.88
CA ASP A 597 15.36 11.90 -12.68
C ASP A 597 15.52 10.56 -13.42
N TRP A 598 16.02 10.59 -14.65
CA TRP A 598 16.21 9.38 -15.44
C TRP A 598 17.27 9.54 -16.54
N ALA A 599 17.67 8.42 -17.14
CA ALA A 599 18.79 8.32 -18.08
C ALA A 599 18.44 8.76 -19.50
N TYR A 600 17.97 9.99 -19.67
CA TYR A 600 17.63 10.57 -20.98
C TYR A 600 18.71 11.50 -21.55
N MET A 601 19.83 11.63 -20.85
CA MET A 601 21.00 12.43 -21.23
C MET A 601 22.30 11.64 -21.09
N GLN A 602 23.35 12.13 -21.74
CA GLN A 602 24.73 11.72 -21.52
C GLN A 602 25.61 12.98 -21.52
N ASP A 603 26.43 13.16 -20.48
CA ASP A 603 27.36 14.30 -20.36
C ASP A 603 26.65 15.66 -20.50
N SER A 604 25.50 15.81 -19.84
CA SER A 604 24.62 17.01 -19.89
C SER A 604 24.02 17.32 -21.27
N LYS A 605 24.11 16.40 -22.24
CA LYS A 605 23.48 16.51 -23.56
C LYS A 605 22.30 15.55 -23.70
N PRO A 606 21.14 16.01 -24.21
CA PRO A 606 19.97 15.17 -24.36
C PRO A 606 20.13 14.13 -25.47
N CYS A 607 19.63 12.92 -25.20
CA CYS A 607 19.70 11.80 -26.14
C CYS A 607 18.63 11.95 -27.24
N SER A 608 19.08 11.92 -28.49
CA SER A 608 18.24 12.02 -29.70
C SER A 608 17.78 10.67 -30.25
N ASN A 609 18.33 9.57 -29.72
CA ASN A 609 18.06 8.19 -30.13
C ASN A 609 17.09 7.45 -29.19
N LEU A 610 16.29 8.18 -28.42
CA LEU A 610 15.16 7.62 -27.67
C LEU A 610 13.94 7.44 -28.60
N SER A 611 12.93 6.70 -28.14
CA SER A 611 11.73 6.34 -28.91
C SER A 611 10.93 7.55 -29.43
N ASP A 612 10.99 8.69 -28.75
CA ASP A 612 10.34 9.94 -29.18
C ASP A 612 11.20 10.78 -30.15
N THR A 613 12.46 10.41 -30.38
CA THR A 613 13.43 11.07 -31.28
C THR A 613 13.66 12.56 -30.99
N PHE A 614 13.37 13.01 -29.77
CA PHE A 614 13.42 14.41 -29.36
C PHE A 614 14.39 14.64 -28.20
N PRO A 615 15.19 15.71 -28.19
CA PRO A 615 15.38 16.69 -29.26
C PRO A 615 16.21 16.13 -30.41
N SER A 616 16.00 16.67 -31.62
CA SER A 616 16.83 16.37 -32.77
C SER A 616 18.28 16.86 -32.58
N THR A 617 19.21 16.36 -33.38
CA THR A 617 20.60 16.84 -33.39
C THR A 617 20.71 18.33 -33.71
N THR A 618 19.85 18.85 -34.59
CA THR A 618 19.76 20.28 -34.88
C THR A 618 19.29 21.12 -33.71
N GLN A 619 18.51 20.53 -32.80
CA GLN A 619 18.03 21.15 -31.57
C GLN A 619 19.00 20.94 -30.39
N GLY A 620 20.18 20.33 -30.60
CA GLY A 620 21.19 20.11 -29.57
C GLY A 620 21.25 18.69 -29.01
N GLY A 621 20.44 17.77 -29.53
CA GLY A 621 20.52 16.35 -29.16
C GLY A 621 21.78 15.64 -29.67
N VAL A 622 22.17 14.57 -28.99
CA VAL A 622 23.30 13.70 -29.37
C VAL A 622 22.87 12.24 -29.46
N THR A 623 23.63 11.41 -30.17
CA THR A 623 23.42 9.95 -30.10
C THR A 623 24.10 9.44 -28.84
N CYS A 624 23.30 9.01 -27.87
CA CYS A 624 23.80 8.45 -26.61
C CYS A 624 24.11 6.96 -26.76
N THR A 625 25.04 6.49 -25.93
CA THR A 625 25.28 5.06 -25.76
C THR A 625 24.16 4.43 -24.91
N ASP A 626 23.87 3.16 -25.21
CA ASP A 626 22.82 2.40 -24.52
C ASP A 626 23.08 2.32 -23.02
N VAL A 627 21.99 2.40 -22.25
CA VAL A 627 22.01 2.17 -20.82
C VAL A 627 22.01 0.66 -20.56
N THR A 628 22.82 0.21 -19.60
CA THR A 628 23.03 -1.18 -19.23
C THR A 628 23.04 -1.33 -17.71
N SER A 629 23.03 -2.58 -17.22
CA SER A 629 23.15 -2.88 -15.79
C SER A 629 24.44 -2.37 -15.14
N THR A 630 25.45 -1.98 -15.92
CA THR A 630 26.75 -1.53 -15.41
C THR A 630 26.94 -0.01 -15.47
N ASN A 631 26.12 0.73 -16.23
CA ASN A 631 26.31 2.16 -16.44
C ASN A 631 25.09 3.03 -16.07
N PHE A 632 23.95 2.42 -15.70
CA PHE A 632 22.71 3.18 -15.42
C PHE A 632 22.86 4.18 -14.27
N SER A 633 23.74 3.89 -13.31
CA SER A 633 24.03 4.73 -12.15
C SER A 633 25.29 5.59 -12.32
N ASP A 634 25.87 5.67 -13.53
CA ASP A 634 27.04 6.52 -13.78
C ASP A 634 26.68 7.99 -13.59
N GLY A 635 27.62 8.78 -13.07
CA GLY A 635 27.45 10.22 -12.91
C GLY A 635 27.14 10.88 -14.27
N GLY A 636 26.11 11.72 -14.31
CA GLY A 636 25.66 12.39 -15.54
C GLY A 636 24.72 11.58 -16.44
N ARG A 637 24.29 10.38 -16.01
CA ARG A 637 23.20 9.62 -16.66
C ARG A 637 21.85 10.00 -16.10
N MET A 638 21.64 9.82 -14.81
CA MET A 638 20.41 10.22 -14.13
C MET A 638 20.38 11.73 -14.05
N MET A 639 19.57 12.36 -14.90
CA MET A 639 19.49 13.83 -15.01
C MET A 639 18.08 14.33 -14.65
N PRO A 640 17.98 15.56 -14.10
CA PRO A 640 16.69 16.20 -13.84
C PRO A 640 15.80 16.25 -15.07
N VAL A 641 14.51 15.99 -14.91
CA VAL A 641 13.57 15.75 -16.03
C VAL A 641 13.36 16.94 -16.97
N CYS A 642 13.70 18.16 -16.53
CA CYS A 642 13.43 19.40 -17.24
C CYS A 642 14.69 20.02 -17.86
N MET A 643 14.52 20.50 -19.09
CA MET A 643 15.48 21.23 -19.92
C MET A 643 14.97 22.65 -20.21
N LEU A 644 15.83 23.50 -20.74
CA LEU A 644 15.52 24.88 -21.07
C LEU A 644 15.79 25.17 -22.54
N GLU A 645 14.86 25.90 -23.16
CA GLU A 645 15.08 26.47 -24.48
C GLU A 645 16.07 27.64 -24.39
N TYR A 646 17.04 27.65 -25.31
CA TYR A 646 17.99 28.73 -25.47
C TYR A 646 18.15 29.07 -26.94
N ASN A 647 18.04 30.35 -27.27
CA ASN A 647 18.24 30.85 -28.63
C ASN A 647 19.59 31.56 -28.70
N ASP A 648 20.53 31.00 -29.48
CA ASP A 648 21.88 31.55 -29.66
C ASP A 648 21.95 32.68 -30.71
N GLY A 649 20.79 33.16 -31.18
CA GLY A 649 20.63 34.15 -32.24
C GLY A 649 20.58 33.55 -33.65
N SER A 650 20.95 32.28 -33.82
CA SER A 650 20.94 31.57 -35.11
C SER A 650 19.98 30.39 -35.13
N SER A 651 19.83 29.70 -34.00
CA SER A 651 18.94 28.56 -33.86
C SER A 651 18.49 28.36 -32.42
N THR A 652 17.31 27.79 -32.26
CA THR A 652 16.81 27.32 -30.97
C THR A 652 17.48 26.00 -30.60
N LYS A 653 18.07 25.96 -29.41
CA LYS A 653 18.67 24.78 -28.78
C LYS A 653 17.90 24.41 -27.52
N ILE A 654 17.89 23.13 -27.21
CA ILE A 654 17.39 22.58 -25.95
C ILE A 654 18.61 22.19 -25.13
N LEU A 655 18.79 22.85 -24.00
CA LEU A 655 19.95 22.69 -23.12
C LEU A 655 19.53 22.05 -21.81
N SER A 656 20.43 21.26 -21.22
CA SER A 656 20.34 20.91 -19.80
C SER A 656 20.39 22.18 -18.94
N GLN A 657 19.89 22.13 -17.71
CA GLN A 657 19.92 23.30 -16.83
C GLN A 657 21.35 23.72 -16.49
N THR A 658 22.30 22.78 -16.40
CA THR A 658 23.74 23.07 -16.23
C THR A 658 24.29 23.86 -17.42
N ASP A 659 24.07 23.40 -18.65
CA ASP A 659 24.56 24.11 -19.84
C ASP A 659 23.89 25.48 -20.00
N TRP A 660 22.60 25.57 -19.69
CA TRP A 660 21.85 26.83 -19.74
C TRP A 660 22.36 27.80 -18.67
N PHE A 661 22.64 27.31 -17.46
CA PHE A 661 23.26 28.08 -16.38
C PHE A 661 24.61 28.64 -16.82
N ASP A 662 25.46 27.84 -17.45
CA ASP A 662 26.78 28.30 -17.92
C ASP A 662 26.67 29.41 -18.99
N LYS A 663 25.62 29.35 -19.84
CA LYS A 663 25.29 30.44 -20.76
C LYS A 663 24.89 31.70 -20.02
N MET A 664 23.93 31.61 -19.11
CA MET A 664 23.45 32.78 -18.34
C MET A 664 24.50 33.35 -17.39
N LYS A 665 25.40 32.53 -16.87
CA LYS A 665 26.57 32.98 -16.10
C LYS A 665 27.46 33.89 -16.94
N THR A 666 27.67 33.53 -18.20
CA THR A 666 28.52 34.28 -19.12
C THR A 666 27.82 35.52 -19.66
N GLU A 667 26.53 35.43 -19.97
CA GLU A 667 25.76 36.49 -20.64
C GLU A 667 25.16 37.50 -19.66
N ASN A 668 24.63 37.01 -18.54
CA ASN A 668 23.82 37.78 -17.59
C ASN A 668 24.41 37.81 -16.17
N GLY A 669 25.56 37.17 -15.94
CA GLY A 669 26.26 37.19 -14.66
C GLY A 669 25.61 36.35 -13.55
N LEU A 670 24.76 35.38 -13.91
CA LEU A 670 24.14 34.46 -12.96
C LEU A 670 25.21 33.68 -12.17
N LEU A 671 25.04 33.58 -10.84
CA LEU A 671 25.98 32.88 -9.95
C LEU A 671 25.36 31.61 -9.37
N ALA A 672 26.21 30.67 -8.92
CA ALA A 672 25.73 29.41 -8.33
C ALA A 672 24.81 29.64 -7.11
N LYS A 673 25.09 30.68 -6.29
CA LYS A 673 24.22 31.07 -5.17
C LYS A 673 22.80 31.51 -5.59
N ASP A 674 22.60 31.79 -6.87
CA ASP A 674 21.34 32.21 -7.45
C ASP A 674 20.53 31.02 -7.99
N CYS A 675 21.06 29.79 -7.91
CA CYS A 675 20.38 28.53 -8.23
C CYS A 675 19.53 28.02 -7.06
N LEU A 676 18.48 27.25 -7.37
CA LEU A 676 17.63 26.58 -6.37
C LEU A 676 18.46 25.70 -5.42
N ASP A 677 19.47 25.01 -5.95
CA ASP A 677 20.55 24.41 -5.18
C ASP A 677 21.89 25.07 -5.56
N SER A 678 22.54 25.69 -4.58
CA SER A 678 23.83 26.37 -4.81
C SER A 678 25.00 25.42 -5.09
N THR A 679 24.82 24.13 -4.83
CA THR A 679 25.82 23.07 -5.01
C THR A 679 25.55 22.21 -6.24
N ASP A 680 24.36 22.30 -6.83
CA ASP A 680 23.94 21.54 -7.99
C ASP A 680 23.30 22.43 -9.06
N THR A 681 24.02 22.66 -10.16
CA THR A 681 23.52 23.47 -11.29
C THR A 681 22.54 22.71 -12.19
N SER A 682 22.41 21.39 -12.04
CA SER A 682 21.51 20.57 -12.87
C SER A 682 20.03 20.79 -12.54
N THR A 683 19.74 21.32 -11.35
CA THR A 683 18.40 21.69 -10.89
C THR A 683 18.24 23.21 -10.68
N CYS A 684 19.14 24.01 -11.30
CA CYS A 684 19.29 25.43 -10.98
C CYS A 684 18.01 26.26 -11.13
N MET A 685 17.20 26.01 -12.16
CA MET A 685 16.13 26.90 -12.61
C MET A 685 14.72 26.35 -12.37
N PHE A 686 14.56 25.04 -12.54
CA PHE A 686 13.25 24.39 -12.49
C PHE A 686 13.41 22.97 -11.96
N ARG A 687 12.89 22.68 -10.78
CA ARG A 687 13.16 21.43 -10.07
C ARG A 687 11.88 20.70 -9.71
N ALA A 688 11.76 19.43 -10.12
CA ALA A 688 10.72 18.56 -9.58
C ALA A 688 11.01 18.27 -8.10
N ILE A 689 10.00 18.41 -7.24
CA ILE A 689 10.17 18.20 -5.80
C ILE A 689 10.17 16.69 -5.53
N LYS A 690 11.30 16.15 -5.06
CA LYS A 690 11.46 14.72 -4.76
C LYS A 690 10.40 14.23 -3.78
N GLY A 691 9.71 13.13 -4.13
CA GLY A 691 8.59 12.58 -3.35
C GLY A 691 7.22 13.20 -3.70
N ALA A 692 7.23 14.28 -4.47
CA ALA A 692 6.07 14.93 -5.07
C ALA A 692 6.25 15.10 -6.60
N ASP A 693 7.18 14.35 -7.17
CA ASP A 693 7.60 14.32 -8.57
C ASP A 693 6.83 13.27 -9.39
N PHE A 694 5.65 12.89 -8.93
CA PHE A 694 4.77 11.96 -9.62
C PHE A 694 3.30 12.27 -9.36
N GLN A 695 2.48 12.01 -10.37
CA GLN A 695 1.02 12.07 -10.31
C GLN A 695 0.46 10.65 -10.36
N ASN A 696 -0.50 10.36 -9.50
CA ASN A 696 -1.27 9.11 -9.51
C ASN A 696 -2.73 9.41 -9.82
N LEU A 697 -3.33 8.59 -10.68
CA LEU A 697 -4.75 8.60 -11.02
C LEU A 697 -5.29 7.18 -10.81
N SER A 698 -6.45 7.05 -10.17
CA SER A 698 -7.04 5.73 -9.89
C SER A 698 -7.31 4.97 -11.17
N LYS A 699 -8.00 5.60 -12.12
CA LYS A 699 -8.34 5.02 -13.40
C LYS A 699 -8.66 6.08 -14.44
N ILE A 700 -8.63 5.66 -15.70
CA ILE A 700 -9.19 6.40 -16.84
C ILE A 700 -10.11 5.44 -17.61
N ASP A 701 -11.38 5.82 -17.72
CA ASP A 701 -12.41 5.05 -18.42
C ASP A 701 -12.08 4.95 -19.94
N PRO A 702 -12.63 3.95 -20.65
CA PRO A 702 -12.42 3.79 -22.10
C PRO A 702 -12.75 5.06 -22.89
N LYS A 703 -11.90 5.40 -23.87
CA LYS A 703 -12.10 6.55 -24.78
C LYS A 703 -12.32 7.88 -24.08
N SER A 704 -11.72 8.05 -22.91
CA SER A 704 -11.93 9.17 -22.00
C SER A 704 -10.60 9.73 -21.49
N ASN A 705 -10.63 10.93 -20.93
CA ASN A 705 -9.59 11.42 -20.04
C ASN A 705 -10.01 11.29 -18.56
N TRP A 706 -9.10 11.62 -17.64
CA TRP A 706 -9.36 11.50 -16.21
C TRP A 706 -10.49 12.43 -15.75
N LEU A 707 -10.50 13.69 -16.21
CA LEU A 707 -11.54 14.69 -15.86
C LEU A 707 -12.96 14.24 -16.23
N GLU A 708 -13.08 13.39 -17.24
CA GLU A 708 -14.32 12.76 -17.66
C GLU A 708 -14.65 11.50 -16.82
N SER A 709 -13.63 10.76 -16.37
CA SER A 709 -13.73 9.48 -15.66
C SER A 709 -14.10 9.64 -14.19
N THR A 710 -13.54 10.67 -13.54
CA THR A 710 -13.68 10.95 -12.11
C THR A 710 -14.37 12.30 -11.92
N LYS A 711 -15.64 12.25 -11.53
CA LYS A 711 -16.46 13.42 -11.26
C LYS A 711 -17.14 13.26 -9.92
N ASP A 712 -17.15 14.34 -9.15
CA ASP A 712 -17.92 14.43 -7.92
C ASP A 712 -19.43 14.39 -8.21
N SER A 713 -20.23 14.40 -7.14
CA SER A 713 -21.69 14.44 -7.22
C SER A 713 -22.26 15.66 -7.99
N ASN A 714 -21.48 16.72 -8.15
CA ASN A 714 -21.84 17.93 -8.89
C ASN A 714 -21.34 17.91 -10.35
N GLY A 715 -20.63 16.85 -10.77
CA GLY A 715 -20.06 16.71 -12.10
C GLY A 715 -18.68 17.35 -12.28
N ASN A 716 -18.05 17.82 -11.21
CA ASN A 716 -16.74 18.49 -11.25
C ASN A 716 -15.61 17.50 -10.91
N PRO A 717 -14.42 17.63 -11.54
CA PRO A 717 -13.24 16.89 -11.12
C PRO A 717 -12.77 17.39 -9.75
N ARG A 718 -12.36 16.46 -8.87
CA ARG A 718 -11.78 16.79 -7.56
C ARG A 718 -10.29 16.48 -7.58
N PHE A 719 -9.46 17.52 -7.64
CA PHE A 719 -8.01 17.35 -7.53
C PHE A 719 -7.60 17.13 -6.08
N THR A 720 -6.71 16.18 -5.86
CA THR A 720 -6.04 15.96 -4.58
C THR A 720 -4.54 16.16 -4.76
N ARG A 721 -3.81 16.29 -3.65
CA ARG A 721 -2.36 16.48 -3.69
C ARG A 721 -1.62 15.35 -4.42
N GLY A 722 -2.17 14.14 -4.42
CA GLY A 722 -1.61 12.98 -5.12
C GLY A 722 -1.85 12.93 -6.64
N ASN A 723 -2.77 13.76 -7.15
CA ASN A 723 -3.03 13.86 -8.58
C ASN A 723 -2.13 14.90 -9.28
N LEU A 724 -1.23 15.57 -8.55
CA LEU A 724 -0.41 16.67 -9.07
C LEU A 724 1.08 16.33 -8.95
N ILE A 725 1.86 16.84 -9.90
CA ILE A 725 3.33 16.87 -9.85
C ILE A 725 3.75 18.26 -9.40
N TYR A 726 4.71 18.37 -8.49
CA TYR A 726 5.13 19.67 -7.96
C TYR A 726 6.52 20.06 -8.46
N PHE A 727 6.63 21.32 -8.86
CA PHE A 727 7.86 21.93 -9.31
C PHE A 727 8.15 23.20 -8.54
N GLU A 728 9.42 23.42 -8.26
CA GLU A 728 9.94 24.67 -7.75
C GLU A 728 10.57 25.47 -8.89
N VAL A 729 10.27 26.77 -8.93
CA VAL A 729 10.65 27.68 -10.00
C VAL A 729 11.60 28.74 -9.44
N ASN A 730 12.78 28.87 -10.04
CA ASN A 730 13.74 29.86 -9.61
C ASN A 730 13.22 31.29 -9.88
N LYS A 731 13.26 32.18 -8.88
CA LYS A 731 12.88 33.59 -9.03
C LYS A 731 13.68 34.38 -10.08
N ASN A 732 14.85 33.89 -10.46
CA ASN A 732 15.75 34.52 -11.43
C ASN A 732 15.56 33.95 -12.85
N ILE A 733 14.63 33.02 -13.07
CA ILE A 733 14.33 32.51 -14.41
C ILE A 733 13.69 33.63 -15.25
N PRO A 734 14.20 33.96 -16.45
CA PRO A 734 13.64 35.03 -17.27
C PRO A 734 12.22 34.70 -17.77
N TYR A 735 11.37 35.72 -17.86
CA TYR A 735 10.07 35.62 -18.53
C TYR A 735 10.21 35.19 -19.99
N GLY A 736 9.25 34.41 -20.48
CA GLY A 736 9.24 33.84 -21.83
C GLY A 736 10.19 32.65 -22.01
N THR A 737 10.96 32.28 -20.99
CA THR A 737 11.76 31.05 -21.03
C THR A 737 10.84 29.85 -21.19
N LYS A 738 11.16 28.98 -22.14
CA LYS A 738 10.45 27.71 -22.30
C LYS A 738 11.17 26.61 -21.56
N VAL A 739 10.44 25.94 -20.68
CA VAL A 739 10.89 24.77 -19.92
C VAL A 739 10.30 23.54 -20.59
N ILE A 740 11.13 22.56 -20.93
CA ILE A 740 10.70 21.31 -21.57
C ILE A 740 10.98 20.18 -20.60
N CYS A 741 9.93 19.57 -20.06
CA CYS A 741 10.04 18.44 -19.15
C CYS A 741 9.69 17.13 -19.88
N LYS A 742 10.64 16.20 -19.89
CA LYS A 742 10.56 14.92 -20.58
C LYS A 742 10.05 13.84 -19.64
N LEU A 743 8.75 13.87 -19.38
CA LEU A 743 8.08 13.02 -18.39
C LEU A 743 7.89 11.60 -18.91
N ARG A 744 7.66 10.67 -17.98
CA ARG A 744 7.39 9.26 -18.25
C ARG A 744 6.00 8.89 -17.75
N THR A 745 5.32 7.99 -18.44
CA THR A 745 3.98 7.52 -18.08
C THR A 745 3.89 6.01 -18.06
N THR A 746 3.05 5.47 -17.18
CA THR A 746 2.77 4.03 -17.05
C THR A 746 1.39 3.82 -16.44
N PHE A 747 0.91 2.58 -16.45
CA PHE A 747 -0.30 2.17 -15.75
C PHE A 747 -0.26 0.68 -15.40
N THR A 748 -1.07 0.23 -14.44
CA THR A 748 -0.90 -1.07 -13.79
C THR A 748 -1.29 -2.24 -14.69
N ASN A 749 -2.41 -2.15 -15.42
CA ASN A 749 -2.82 -3.18 -16.39
C ASN A 749 -2.18 -3.03 -17.79
N CYS A 750 -0.99 -2.44 -17.84
CA CYS A 750 -0.20 -2.27 -19.06
C CYS A 750 0.66 -3.52 -19.34
N ASP A 751 0.59 -4.10 -20.53
CA ASP A 751 1.35 -5.31 -20.89
C ASP A 751 2.85 -5.02 -21.08
N ASP A 752 3.15 -4.12 -22.01
CA ASP A 752 4.49 -3.71 -22.45
C ASP A 752 5.11 -2.60 -21.57
N CYS A 753 4.50 -2.32 -20.41
CA CYS A 753 5.12 -1.58 -19.31
C CYS A 753 5.76 -2.49 -18.26
N HIS A 754 5.59 -3.81 -18.36
CA HIS A 754 6.20 -4.72 -17.39
C HIS A 754 7.03 -5.79 -18.06
N HIS A 755 6.58 -6.33 -19.18
CA HIS A 755 7.24 -7.46 -19.84
C HIS A 755 8.25 -7.00 -20.89
N ASP A 756 9.47 -7.53 -20.81
CA ASP A 756 10.57 -7.20 -21.70
C ASP A 756 10.63 -8.16 -22.90
N GLN A 757 10.02 -7.73 -24.02
CA GLN A 757 10.04 -8.49 -25.27
C GLN A 757 11.41 -8.47 -25.98
N SER A 758 12.36 -7.62 -25.53
CA SER A 758 13.69 -7.53 -26.12
C SER A 758 14.67 -8.58 -25.60
N ILE A 759 14.27 -9.35 -24.58
CA ILE A 759 15.09 -10.43 -24.03
C ILE A 759 15.29 -11.50 -25.12
N THR A 760 16.56 -11.71 -25.48
CA THR A 760 16.95 -12.72 -26.50
C THR A 760 17.26 -14.08 -25.89
N ASP A 761 17.41 -14.17 -24.57
CA ASP A 761 17.53 -15.44 -23.86
C ASP A 761 16.16 -16.13 -23.84
N ALA A 762 16.08 -17.30 -24.49
CA ALA A 762 14.87 -18.09 -24.58
C ALA A 762 14.32 -18.52 -23.19
N SER A 763 15.19 -18.65 -22.18
CA SER A 763 14.80 -19.01 -20.82
C SER A 763 14.15 -17.86 -20.04
N LEU A 764 14.37 -16.62 -20.48
CA LEU A 764 13.87 -15.37 -19.86
C LEU A 764 12.90 -14.61 -20.78
N THR A 765 12.56 -15.15 -21.96
CA THR A 765 11.71 -14.46 -22.94
C THR A 765 10.29 -14.25 -22.39
N GLY A 766 9.90 -12.98 -22.27
CA GLY A 766 8.59 -12.56 -21.77
C GLY A 766 8.53 -12.40 -20.24
N ASP A 767 9.69 -12.31 -19.58
CA ASP A 767 9.79 -11.93 -18.17
C ASP A 767 9.64 -10.42 -17.96
N ASP A 768 9.57 -10.02 -16.69
CA ASP A 768 9.51 -8.61 -16.32
C ASP A 768 10.84 -7.87 -16.58
N TYR A 769 10.78 -6.56 -16.80
CA TYR A 769 11.96 -5.72 -17.01
C TYR A 769 12.93 -5.80 -15.83
N ALA A 770 14.22 -6.01 -16.09
CA ALA A 770 15.24 -5.91 -15.07
C ALA A 770 15.30 -4.50 -14.46
N ASP A 771 15.65 -4.34 -13.18
CA ASP A 771 15.40 -3.04 -12.50
C ASP A 771 16.16 -1.88 -13.08
N TRP A 772 17.42 -2.09 -13.47
CA TRP A 772 18.21 -1.03 -14.09
C TRP A 772 17.51 -0.43 -15.31
N LYS A 773 16.63 -1.18 -16.01
CA LYS A 773 15.86 -0.64 -17.14
C LYS A 773 14.89 0.45 -16.70
N TYR A 774 14.37 0.44 -15.48
CA TYR A 774 13.52 1.50 -14.95
C TYR A 774 14.23 2.87 -14.84
N ALA A 775 15.55 2.92 -14.97
CA ALA A 775 16.29 4.17 -15.16
C ALA A 775 16.11 4.78 -16.57
N THR A 776 15.56 4.03 -17.52
CA THR A 776 15.52 4.36 -18.96
C THR A 776 14.11 4.74 -19.43
N GLU A 777 13.92 4.81 -20.76
CA GLU A 777 12.59 4.98 -21.36
C GLU A 777 11.72 3.73 -21.31
N ALA A 778 12.30 2.53 -21.36
CA ALA A 778 11.57 1.30 -21.08
C ALA A 778 11.54 1.15 -19.55
N PRO A 779 10.43 0.83 -18.87
CA PRO A 779 9.10 0.39 -19.34
C PRO A 779 8.12 1.49 -19.81
N PHE A 780 8.47 2.75 -19.66
CA PHE A 780 7.52 3.85 -19.75
C PHE A 780 7.14 4.25 -21.18
N ASN A 781 6.12 5.10 -21.29
CA ASN A 781 5.88 5.92 -22.48
C ASN A 781 6.36 7.36 -22.20
N ILE A 782 7.07 7.97 -23.14
CA ILE A 782 7.62 9.33 -22.98
C ILE A 782 6.57 10.36 -23.41
N ILE A 783 6.39 11.40 -22.61
CA ILE A 783 5.64 12.60 -23.01
C ILE A 783 6.51 13.84 -22.78
N ASN A 784 6.43 14.79 -23.71
CA ASN A 784 7.11 16.08 -23.60
C ASN A 784 6.09 17.15 -23.23
N LEU A 785 6.26 17.77 -22.06
CA LEU A 785 5.50 18.97 -21.68
C LEU A 785 6.37 20.21 -21.84
N ILE A 786 5.77 21.27 -22.39
CA ILE A 786 6.43 22.55 -22.60
C ILE A 786 5.66 23.58 -21.78
N PHE A 787 6.36 24.21 -20.85
CA PHE A 787 5.87 25.33 -20.08
C PHE A 787 6.53 26.62 -20.58
N GLU A 788 5.81 27.73 -20.51
CA GLU A 788 6.36 29.06 -20.75
C GLU A 788 6.27 29.85 -19.45
N ILE A 789 7.41 30.39 -19.01
CA ILE A 789 7.45 31.24 -17.81
C ILE A 789 6.74 32.55 -18.12
N SER A 790 5.75 32.89 -17.32
CA SER A 790 4.92 34.09 -17.49
C SER A 790 5.01 35.04 -16.31
N GLU A 791 4.47 36.25 -16.50
CA GLU A 791 4.18 37.16 -15.39
C GLU A 791 3.09 36.60 -14.49
#